data_AF-A0A960HBM8-F1
#
_entry.id   AF-A0A960HBM8-F1
#
_cell.length_a   1.000
_cell.length_b   1.000
_cell.length_c   1.000
_cell.angle_alpha   90.00
_cell.angle_beta   90.00
_cell.angle_gamma   90.00
#
_symmetry.space_group_name_H-M   'P 1'
#
loop_
_entity.id
_entity.type
_entity.pdbx_description
1 polymer ?
#
loop_
_entity_poly.entity_id
_entity_poly.type
_entity_poly.pdbx_seq_one_letter_code
_entity_poly.pdbx_strand_id
1 'polypeptide(L)'
;MGVRLLGRLAALTAAFAMLIWSTPLVEAQPLPAPDPAGTVTLLLDDLGEDATLSFYGTTSSPSPTLTIPVPIGLFPTSLNFTVNLPFNIRSGTLTVTQDDRLIGQLGLPLTDFAPLVIPLDGIKIVDQSASVTLRLTSLAEDGYCLDLENPIQFLDGSVTYAGMEVAPTTVADFLPPILRSLTIAVPATPSEAESEAAVQLAAALARYRGQGPSVVLLPLADGVTTFASPAKPFERRIVIKEGPDEGVSLLGTGGVPDLLISGPADKLTNHARLLTDGSLNLALSAGVIPKDLPAPNYSLPGNTTTLTQLGQSSLSALGVAPSVYIGLDQTRFGHPTQGYRVHLMGTYTPVPAAFGSQMTASVGGEVIGSWPTDAGGGIDQWVDIPDRLVERYTSLAVGIETSGDTGYCGDFRPMRLTINGTSVVESTPAKPPIPTGFQSLPQALMPRMKVGITVNSFADTARATQIAVGLQRLSVVPLSFDVVSLEQAIDGADPAVLISADGWTHPSIPLPVSSEDGRLVLMGFDTGDEETTLNLDPGIQFGSLQMVFDGKRSLLIATSNGAAGQLDELLGWLTSDPARWSGLRGAAVVAVAGRQPELVPGRTPISVYGPPTVSTSQESDSSSDRMSPWWPLVGVGGAIAIGAIAFRMGSRRSLSGSTQSEDNDGVQS
;
A
#
# COMPACT_ATOMS: atom_id res chain seq x y z
N MET A 1 9.26 -53.13 -56.94
CA MET A 1 9.19 -54.61 -56.97
C MET A 1 8.41 -55.01 -55.73
N GLY A 2 7.08 -55.14 -55.78
CA GLY A 2 6.35 -56.26 -56.39
C GLY A 2 6.27 -57.39 -55.34
N VAL A 3 5.16 -58.01 -54.98
CA VAL A 3 3.94 -58.39 -55.72
C VAL A 3 2.99 -59.10 -54.70
N ARG A 4 1.65 -58.92 -54.85
CA ARG A 4 0.50 -59.77 -54.41
C ARG A 4 0.17 -59.98 -52.91
N LEU A 5 -1.09 -59.75 -52.53
CA LEU A 5 -2.15 -60.76 -52.23
C LEU A 5 -3.41 -60.02 -51.67
N LEU A 6 -4.45 -59.72 -52.48
CA LEU A 6 -5.63 -60.51 -52.88
C LEU A 6 -6.68 -60.83 -51.80
N GLY A 7 -7.86 -60.21 -51.93
CA GLY A 7 -9.09 -60.55 -51.19
C GLY A 7 -10.18 -59.47 -51.21
N ARG A 8 -10.43 -58.76 -52.34
CA ARG A 8 -11.53 -57.77 -52.49
C ARG A 8 -12.03 -57.72 -53.94
N LEU A 9 -13.29 -58.09 -54.15
CA LEU A 9 -14.15 -57.84 -55.31
C LEU A 9 -15.56 -58.22 -54.84
N ALA A 10 -16.68 -57.61 -55.20
CA ALA A 10 -16.99 -56.38 -55.92
C ALA A 10 -18.53 -56.30 -55.88
N ALA A 11 -19.11 -55.09 -55.78
CA ALA A 11 -20.29 -54.71 -56.55
C ALA A 11 -20.73 -53.27 -56.21
N LEU A 12 -21.17 -52.57 -57.26
CA LEU A 12 -22.08 -51.43 -57.29
C LEU A 12 -21.50 -50.02 -57.10
N THR A 13 -21.01 -49.51 -58.23
CA THR A 13 -21.17 -48.12 -58.67
C THR A 13 -22.18 -48.07 -59.82
N ALA A 14 -23.17 -47.17 -59.75
CA ALA A 14 -23.54 -46.26 -60.85
C ALA A 14 -24.81 -45.44 -60.55
N ALA A 15 -24.66 -44.12 -60.71
CA ALA A 15 -25.61 -43.14 -61.20
C ALA A 15 -26.89 -42.84 -60.38
N PHE A 16 -26.97 -41.62 -59.83
CA PHE A 16 -28.03 -40.67 -60.19
C PHE A 16 -27.62 -39.26 -59.75
N ALA A 17 -27.33 -38.41 -60.74
CA ALA A 17 -27.28 -36.97 -60.59
C ALA A 17 -28.69 -36.40 -60.83
N MET A 18 -29.01 -35.32 -60.11
CA MET A 18 -30.14 -34.40 -60.26
C MET A 18 -31.54 -34.90 -59.83
N LEU A 19 -31.94 -34.51 -58.62
CA LEU A 19 -33.16 -33.74 -58.44
C LEU A 19 -33.03 -32.82 -57.22
N ILE A 20 -33.14 -31.52 -57.47
CA ILE A 20 -33.12 -30.42 -56.51
C ILE A 20 -34.51 -30.38 -55.86
N TRP A 21 -34.60 -30.67 -54.55
CA TRP A 21 -35.75 -30.29 -53.72
C TRP A 21 -35.30 -29.31 -52.65
N SER A 22 -35.95 -28.16 -52.68
CA SER A 22 -35.95 -27.07 -51.71
C SER A 22 -36.25 -27.56 -50.29
N THR A 23 -35.26 -27.47 -49.40
CA THR A 23 -35.48 -27.42 -47.96
C THR A 23 -35.53 -25.95 -47.53
N PRO A 24 -36.52 -25.51 -46.75
CA PRO A 24 -36.51 -24.16 -46.20
C PRO A 24 -35.25 -23.97 -45.36
N LEU A 25 -34.55 -22.85 -45.55
CA LEU A 25 -33.57 -22.38 -44.59
C LEU A 25 -34.31 -22.19 -43.26
N VAL A 26 -34.02 -23.08 -42.31
CA VAL A 26 -34.20 -22.74 -40.90
C VAL A 26 -33.09 -21.73 -40.60
N GLU A 27 -33.41 -20.45 -40.69
CA GLU A 27 -32.60 -19.44 -40.00
C GLU A 27 -32.56 -19.85 -38.53
N ALA A 28 -31.37 -20.18 -38.04
CA ALA A 28 -31.14 -20.25 -36.61
C ALA A 28 -31.48 -18.85 -36.06
N GLN A 29 -32.59 -18.76 -35.32
CA GLN A 29 -32.90 -17.55 -34.58
C GLN A 29 -31.67 -17.21 -33.74
N PRO A 30 -31.17 -15.96 -33.77
CA PRO A 30 -30.15 -15.55 -32.83
C PRO A 30 -30.66 -15.86 -31.43
N LEU A 31 -29.81 -16.49 -30.61
CA LEU A 31 -30.07 -16.64 -29.18
C LEU A 31 -30.57 -15.28 -28.68
N PRO A 32 -31.71 -15.21 -27.97
CA PRO A 32 -32.15 -13.96 -27.40
C PRO A 32 -30.99 -13.39 -26.58
N ALA A 33 -30.67 -12.11 -26.81
CA ALA A 33 -29.80 -11.39 -25.90
C ALA A 33 -30.35 -11.63 -24.49
N PRO A 34 -29.50 -12.00 -23.50
CA PRO A 34 -29.98 -12.13 -22.13
C PRO A 34 -30.74 -10.83 -21.79
N ASP A 35 -31.96 -10.98 -21.25
CA ASP A 35 -32.66 -9.88 -20.58
C ASP A 35 -31.64 -9.14 -19.69
N PRO A 36 -31.77 -7.81 -19.47
CA PRO A 36 -30.89 -7.07 -18.57
C PRO A 36 -31.14 -7.49 -17.10
N ALA A 37 -30.79 -8.73 -16.78
CA ALA A 37 -30.64 -9.26 -15.45
C ALA A 37 -29.27 -8.78 -14.95
N GLY A 38 -29.32 -7.82 -14.03
CA GLY A 38 -28.20 -7.38 -13.20
C GLY A 38 -26.93 -6.97 -13.96
N THR A 39 -26.90 -5.78 -14.56
CA THR A 39 -25.62 -5.18 -14.93
C THR A 39 -25.00 -4.54 -13.68
N VAL A 40 -23.73 -4.82 -13.42
CA VAL A 40 -22.96 -4.18 -12.35
C VAL A 40 -21.61 -3.71 -12.87
N THR A 41 -21.25 -2.48 -12.54
CA THR A 41 -19.95 -1.90 -12.88
C THR A 41 -19.14 -1.74 -11.60
N LEU A 42 -17.92 -2.26 -11.61
CA LEU A 42 -16.97 -2.21 -10.50
C LEU A 42 -15.70 -1.50 -10.97
N LEU A 43 -15.15 -0.65 -10.12
CA LEU A 43 -13.89 0.04 -10.39
C LEU A 43 -12.72 -0.96 -10.31
N LEU A 44 -11.62 -0.71 -11.04
CA LEU A 44 -10.46 -1.60 -11.03
C LEU A 44 -9.80 -1.70 -9.64
N ASP A 45 -9.81 -0.63 -8.86
CA ASP A 45 -9.30 -0.63 -7.48
C ASP A 45 -10.07 -1.59 -6.56
N ASP A 46 -11.41 -1.62 -6.68
CA ASP A 46 -12.32 -2.56 -6.03
C ASP A 46 -12.05 -4.02 -6.47
N LEU A 47 -11.37 -4.23 -7.60
CA LEU A 47 -10.97 -5.55 -8.11
C LEU A 47 -9.52 -5.92 -7.76
N GLY A 48 -8.77 -5.00 -7.13
CA GLY A 48 -7.37 -5.20 -6.77
C GLY A 48 -6.38 -4.85 -7.88
N GLU A 49 -6.82 -4.08 -8.88
CA GLU A 49 -6.04 -3.62 -10.04
C GLU A 49 -5.81 -2.09 -9.99
N ASP A 50 -4.80 -1.61 -10.72
CA ASP A 50 -4.55 -0.17 -10.81
C ASP A 50 -5.67 0.53 -11.62
N ALA A 51 -6.30 1.54 -11.03
CA ALA A 51 -7.33 2.33 -11.70
C ALA A 51 -6.79 3.24 -12.82
N THR A 52 -5.46 3.45 -12.85
CA THR A 52 -4.77 4.26 -13.87
C THR A 52 -3.70 3.43 -14.57
N LEU A 53 -3.72 3.44 -15.90
CA LEU A 53 -2.70 2.80 -16.74
C LEU A 53 -1.95 3.85 -17.55
N SER A 54 -0.62 3.85 -17.46
CA SER A 54 0.24 4.77 -18.20
C SER A 54 0.94 4.05 -19.35
N PHE A 55 0.88 4.64 -20.54
CA PHE A 55 1.49 4.12 -21.75
C PHE A 55 2.57 5.09 -22.25
N TYR A 56 3.77 4.55 -22.44
CA TYR A 56 4.97 5.29 -22.85
C TYR A 56 5.44 4.85 -24.23
N GLY A 57 6.09 5.75 -24.97
CA GLY A 57 6.63 5.50 -26.30
C GLY A 57 5.56 5.32 -27.38
N THR A 58 6.02 5.19 -28.62
CA THR A 58 5.15 4.98 -29.80
C THR A 58 4.52 3.59 -29.81
N THR A 59 5.15 2.61 -29.18
CA THR A 59 4.56 1.31 -28.86
C THR A 59 4.80 1.05 -27.39
N SER A 60 3.72 0.88 -26.62
CA SER A 60 3.79 0.75 -25.18
C SER A 60 4.60 -0.48 -24.76
N SER A 61 5.70 -0.23 -24.05
CA SER A 61 6.55 -1.26 -23.49
C SER A 61 7.03 -0.83 -22.09
N PRO A 62 6.65 -1.53 -21.01
CA PRO A 62 5.84 -2.76 -20.99
C PRO A 62 4.36 -2.54 -21.35
N SER A 63 3.69 -3.59 -21.80
CA SER A 63 2.23 -3.61 -22.00
C SER A 63 1.55 -4.06 -20.71
N PRO A 64 0.69 -3.24 -20.07
CA PRO A 64 0.04 -3.62 -18.81
C PRO A 64 -0.87 -4.85 -19.03
N THR A 65 -0.86 -5.75 -18.03
CA THR A 65 -1.76 -6.91 -17.97
C THR A 65 -2.67 -6.74 -16.78
N LEU A 66 -3.97 -6.84 -17.02
CA LEU A 66 -5.02 -6.75 -16.01
C LEU A 66 -5.58 -8.15 -15.74
N THR A 67 -5.79 -8.48 -14.48
CA THR A 67 -6.43 -9.73 -14.05
C THR A 67 -7.81 -9.42 -13.50
N ILE A 68 -8.84 -9.74 -14.27
CA ILE A 68 -10.23 -9.44 -13.94
C ILE A 68 -10.80 -10.62 -13.16
N PRO A 69 -11.11 -10.49 -11.85
CA PRO A 69 -11.80 -11.54 -11.11
C PRO A 69 -13.23 -11.71 -11.63
N VAL A 70 -13.70 -12.95 -11.73
CA VAL A 70 -15.01 -13.28 -12.29
C VAL A 70 -15.76 -14.25 -11.36
N PRO A 71 -16.65 -13.74 -10.49
CA PRO A 71 -17.52 -14.56 -9.65
C PRO A 71 -18.43 -15.49 -10.45
N ILE A 72 -18.78 -16.62 -9.86
CA ILE A 72 -19.68 -17.60 -10.49
C ILE A 72 -21.05 -16.95 -10.78
N GLY A 73 -21.51 -17.09 -12.03
CA GLY A 73 -22.77 -16.52 -12.51
C GLY A 73 -22.65 -15.11 -13.09
N LEU A 74 -21.49 -14.46 -12.93
CA LEU A 74 -21.16 -13.22 -13.61
C LEU A 74 -20.25 -13.47 -14.81
N PHE A 75 -20.33 -12.57 -15.79
CA PHE A 75 -19.41 -12.52 -16.91
C PHE A 75 -19.07 -11.07 -17.24
N PRO A 76 -17.78 -10.72 -17.39
CA PRO A 76 -17.39 -9.38 -17.78
C PRO A 76 -17.77 -9.12 -19.24
N THR A 77 -18.25 -7.92 -19.51
CA THR A 77 -18.81 -7.50 -20.81
C THR A 77 -18.02 -6.34 -21.42
N SER A 78 -17.56 -5.40 -20.60
CA SER A 78 -16.67 -4.32 -21.03
C SER A 78 -15.67 -3.93 -19.96
N LEU A 79 -14.52 -3.44 -20.42
CA LEU A 79 -13.54 -2.69 -19.65
C LEU A 79 -13.58 -1.24 -20.11
N ASN A 80 -13.82 -0.31 -19.19
CA ASN A 80 -14.08 1.10 -19.48
C ASN A 80 -13.00 1.98 -18.85
N PHE A 81 -12.60 3.03 -19.56
CA PHE A 81 -11.63 4.03 -19.12
C PHE A 81 -11.99 5.43 -19.62
N THR A 82 -11.36 6.43 -19.02
CA THR A 82 -11.26 7.80 -19.56
C THR A 82 -9.84 8.03 -20.08
N VAL A 83 -9.68 8.42 -21.33
CA VAL A 83 -8.36 8.65 -21.93
C VAL A 83 -7.89 10.06 -21.63
N ASN A 84 -6.73 10.21 -21.00
CA ASN A 84 -6.02 11.48 -20.79
C ASN A 84 -4.80 11.52 -21.73
N LEU A 85 -4.75 12.54 -22.58
CA LEU A 85 -3.71 12.74 -23.58
C LEU A 85 -2.78 13.88 -23.12
N PRO A 86 -1.45 13.68 -23.05
CA PRO A 86 -0.53 14.71 -22.57
C PRO A 86 -0.41 15.89 -23.56
N PHE A 87 -0.72 15.64 -24.83
CA PHE A 87 -0.75 16.58 -25.95
C PHE A 87 -1.58 15.95 -27.08
N ASN A 88 -1.74 16.67 -28.20
CA ASN A 88 -2.46 16.16 -29.36
C ASN A 88 -1.78 14.91 -29.96
N ILE A 89 -2.57 13.86 -30.16
CA ILE A 89 -2.15 12.60 -30.77
C ILE A 89 -2.68 12.53 -32.21
N ARG A 90 -1.82 12.20 -33.17
CA ARG A 90 -2.19 12.05 -34.60
C ARG A 90 -3.00 10.78 -34.84
N SER A 91 -2.60 9.68 -34.21
CA SER A 91 -3.28 8.39 -34.32
C SER A 91 -2.91 7.47 -33.16
N GLY A 92 -3.82 6.59 -32.77
CA GLY A 92 -3.53 5.52 -31.82
C GLY A 92 -4.38 4.28 -32.10
N THR A 93 -3.84 3.12 -31.75
CA THR A 93 -4.49 1.81 -31.88
C THR A 93 -4.18 1.01 -30.63
N LEU A 94 -5.22 0.65 -29.89
CA LEU A 94 -5.16 -0.25 -28.77
C LEU A 94 -5.41 -1.67 -29.25
N THR A 95 -4.49 -2.58 -28.96
CA THR A 95 -4.64 -4.02 -29.16
C THR A 95 -4.85 -4.69 -27.82
N VAL A 96 -5.90 -5.49 -27.71
CA VAL A 96 -6.25 -6.24 -26.49
C VAL A 96 -6.09 -7.73 -26.78
N THR A 97 -5.23 -8.38 -26.02
CA THR A 97 -4.97 -9.82 -26.15
C THR A 97 -5.23 -10.55 -24.85
N GLN A 98 -5.52 -11.84 -24.94
CA GLN A 98 -5.52 -12.77 -23.83
C GLN A 98 -4.57 -13.90 -24.22
N ASP A 99 -3.45 -14.01 -23.52
CA ASP A 99 -2.29 -14.78 -24.00
C ASP A 99 -1.94 -14.35 -25.44
N ASP A 100 -1.86 -15.30 -26.38
CA ASP A 100 -1.62 -15.04 -27.80
C ASP A 100 -2.89 -14.75 -28.61
N ARG A 101 -4.07 -14.74 -27.99
CA ARG A 101 -5.35 -14.55 -28.69
C ARG A 101 -5.74 -13.08 -28.73
N LEU A 102 -5.99 -12.56 -29.93
CA LEU A 102 -6.60 -11.25 -30.12
C LEU A 102 -8.06 -11.26 -29.64
N ILE A 103 -8.36 -10.40 -28.66
CA ILE A 103 -9.73 -10.14 -28.18
C ILE A 103 -10.35 -9.01 -28.98
N GLY A 104 -9.59 -7.92 -29.18
CA GLY A 104 -10.07 -6.76 -29.92
C GLY A 104 -8.96 -5.81 -30.32
N GLN A 105 -9.26 -4.97 -31.30
CA GLN A 105 -8.40 -3.87 -31.73
C GLN A 105 -9.27 -2.62 -31.92
N LEU A 106 -8.93 -1.55 -31.21
CA LEU A 106 -9.72 -0.33 -31.14
C LEU A 106 -8.87 0.88 -31.53
N GLY A 107 -9.47 1.85 -32.22
CA GLY A 107 -8.85 3.16 -32.41
C GLY A 107 -8.83 3.91 -31.08
N LEU A 108 -7.73 4.56 -30.77
CA LEU A 108 -7.64 5.45 -29.61
C LEU A 108 -8.48 6.71 -29.88
N PRO A 109 -9.40 7.11 -28.97
CA PRO A 109 -10.03 8.42 -29.03
C PRO A 109 -8.95 9.53 -29.04
N LEU A 110 -9.05 10.46 -29.99
CA LEU A 110 -8.07 11.56 -30.14
C LEU A 110 -8.52 12.86 -29.46
N THR A 111 -9.65 12.81 -28.74
CA THR A 111 -10.13 13.91 -27.91
C THR A 111 -9.71 13.62 -26.47
N ASP A 112 -9.12 14.61 -25.83
CA ASP A 112 -8.71 14.51 -24.43
C ASP A 112 -9.91 14.31 -23.50
N PHE A 113 -9.74 13.52 -22.44
CA PHE A 113 -10.77 13.03 -21.52
C PHE A 113 -11.96 12.31 -22.20
N ALA A 114 -11.76 11.72 -23.37
CA ALA A 114 -12.81 10.93 -24.03
C ALA A 114 -12.97 9.53 -23.41
N PRO A 115 -14.21 8.99 -23.37
CA PRO A 115 -14.43 7.64 -22.90
C PRO A 115 -13.89 6.61 -23.89
N LEU A 116 -13.30 5.54 -23.35
CA LEU A 116 -12.83 4.37 -24.08
C LEU A 116 -13.52 3.12 -23.51
N VAL A 117 -14.26 2.42 -24.35
CA VAL A 117 -14.96 1.18 -24.00
C VAL A 117 -14.36 0.04 -24.79
N ILE A 118 -13.81 -0.93 -24.08
CA ILE A 118 -13.18 -2.14 -24.62
C ILE A 118 -14.15 -3.30 -24.41
N PRO A 119 -14.76 -3.85 -25.48
CA PRO A 119 -15.58 -5.04 -25.38
C PRO A 119 -14.75 -6.24 -24.94
N LEU A 120 -15.30 -7.06 -24.03
CA LEU A 120 -14.67 -8.28 -23.54
C LEU A 120 -15.36 -9.54 -24.08
N ASP A 121 -16.02 -9.42 -25.23
CA ASP A 121 -16.73 -10.52 -25.86
C ASP A 121 -15.79 -11.71 -26.13
N GLY A 122 -16.22 -12.89 -25.67
CA GLY A 122 -15.52 -14.13 -25.92
C GLY A 122 -14.20 -14.28 -25.17
N ILE A 123 -13.89 -13.47 -24.15
CA ILE A 123 -12.76 -13.76 -23.24
C ILE A 123 -12.95 -15.12 -22.57
N LYS A 124 -11.85 -15.84 -22.32
CA LYS A 124 -11.89 -17.09 -21.56
C LYS A 124 -11.75 -16.78 -20.08
N ILE A 125 -12.59 -17.42 -19.29
CA ILE A 125 -12.51 -17.37 -17.83
C ILE A 125 -11.86 -18.68 -17.38
N VAL A 126 -10.76 -18.58 -16.65
CA VAL A 126 -10.01 -19.70 -16.09
C VAL A 126 -9.88 -19.46 -14.60
N ASP A 127 -10.21 -20.45 -13.78
CA ASP A 127 -10.12 -20.35 -12.31
C ASP A 127 -10.78 -19.09 -11.72
N GLN A 128 -11.98 -18.75 -12.23
CA GLN A 128 -12.75 -17.56 -11.82
C GLN A 128 -12.01 -16.23 -12.05
N SER A 129 -11.15 -16.18 -13.08
CA SER A 129 -10.41 -14.99 -13.48
C SER A 129 -10.26 -14.91 -15.00
N ALA A 130 -10.10 -13.70 -15.53
CA ALA A 130 -9.75 -13.46 -16.92
C ALA A 130 -8.63 -12.42 -17.02
N SER A 131 -7.49 -12.81 -17.56
CA SER A 131 -6.37 -11.89 -17.78
C SER A 131 -6.37 -11.34 -19.20
N VAL A 132 -6.13 -10.03 -19.34
CA VAL A 132 -6.01 -9.35 -20.64
C VAL A 132 -4.78 -8.44 -20.64
N THR A 133 -4.06 -8.40 -21.76
CA THR A 133 -2.91 -7.52 -21.99
C THR A 133 -3.31 -6.41 -22.96
N LEU A 134 -2.97 -5.18 -22.58
CA LEU A 134 -3.29 -3.97 -23.33
C LEU A 134 -2.01 -3.42 -23.97
N ARG A 135 -1.96 -3.36 -25.30
CA ARG A 135 -0.84 -2.78 -26.05
C ARG A 135 -1.31 -1.58 -26.86
N LEU A 136 -0.82 -0.40 -26.52
CA LEU A 136 -1.09 0.84 -27.24
C LEU A 136 0.03 1.11 -28.25
N THR A 137 -0.34 1.31 -29.51
CA THR A 137 0.54 1.88 -30.53
C THR A 137 0.02 3.25 -30.90
N SER A 138 0.83 4.30 -30.76
CA SER A 138 0.40 5.69 -30.97
C SER A 138 1.48 6.54 -31.63
N LEU A 139 1.03 7.62 -32.26
CA LEU A 139 1.87 8.60 -32.94
C LEU A 139 1.48 10.00 -32.48
N ALA A 140 2.40 10.67 -31.81
CA ALA A 140 2.29 12.06 -31.37
C ALA A 140 2.40 13.05 -32.54
N GLU A 141 2.09 14.32 -32.30
CA GLU A 141 2.51 15.40 -33.19
C GLU A 141 4.05 15.53 -33.24
N ASP A 142 4.57 16.08 -34.35
CA ASP A 142 6.02 16.22 -34.54
C ASP A 142 6.62 17.07 -33.42
N GLY A 143 7.73 16.59 -32.83
CA GLY A 143 8.43 17.27 -31.74
C GLY A 143 7.96 16.88 -30.33
N TYR A 144 6.89 16.08 -30.20
CA TYR A 144 6.43 15.56 -28.91
C TYR A 144 6.79 14.08 -28.72
N CYS A 145 7.37 13.76 -27.57
CA CYS A 145 7.70 12.38 -27.20
C CYS A 145 6.73 11.87 -26.13
N LEU A 146 6.28 10.63 -26.29
CA LEU A 146 5.59 9.91 -25.22
C LEU A 146 6.64 9.28 -24.32
N ASP A 147 6.91 9.92 -23.19
CA ASP A 147 7.94 9.53 -22.22
C ASP A 147 7.37 9.51 -20.79
N LEU A 148 8.22 9.32 -19.79
CA LEU A 148 7.79 9.21 -18.39
C LEU A 148 7.10 10.48 -17.87
N GLU A 149 7.46 11.65 -18.41
CA GLU A 149 6.84 12.93 -18.02
C GLU A 149 5.55 13.19 -18.81
N ASN A 150 5.44 12.63 -20.02
CA ASN A 150 4.32 12.84 -20.94
C ASN A 150 3.69 11.51 -21.42
N PRO A 151 3.10 10.68 -20.52
CA PRO A 151 2.43 9.44 -20.92
C PRO A 151 1.00 9.68 -21.41
N ILE A 152 0.50 8.79 -22.26
CA ILE A 152 -0.96 8.62 -22.43
C ILE A 152 -1.47 7.83 -21.22
N GLN A 153 -2.51 8.33 -20.56
CA GLN A 153 -3.08 7.70 -19.38
C GLN A 153 -4.50 7.21 -19.66
N PHE A 154 -4.83 6.01 -19.20
CA PHE A 154 -6.21 5.55 -19.07
C PHE A 154 -6.58 5.66 -17.59
N LEU A 155 -7.51 6.56 -17.28
CA LEU A 155 -7.98 6.88 -15.94
C LEU A 155 -9.30 6.16 -15.64
N ASP A 156 -9.66 6.12 -14.36
CA ASP A 156 -10.97 5.67 -13.86
C ASP A 156 -11.41 4.29 -14.39
N GLY A 157 -10.45 3.36 -14.45
CA GLY A 157 -10.69 2.02 -14.96
C GLY A 157 -11.84 1.31 -14.25
N SER A 158 -12.73 0.67 -15.00
CA SER A 158 -13.83 -0.14 -14.45
C SER A 158 -14.22 -1.31 -15.34
N VAL A 159 -14.75 -2.38 -14.75
CA VAL A 159 -15.28 -3.55 -15.46
C VAL A 159 -16.78 -3.62 -15.27
N THR A 160 -17.50 -3.80 -16.37
CA THR A 160 -18.95 -4.03 -16.36
C THR A 160 -19.23 -5.52 -16.53
N TYR A 161 -19.99 -6.08 -15.59
CA TYR A 161 -20.43 -7.46 -15.59
C TYR A 161 -21.93 -7.54 -15.90
N ALA A 162 -22.35 -8.65 -16.49
CA ALA A 162 -23.74 -9.04 -16.58
C ALA A 162 -23.96 -10.41 -15.92
N GLY A 163 -25.22 -10.71 -15.61
CA GLY A 163 -25.61 -11.92 -14.89
C GLY A 163 -25.91 -11.68 -13.42
N MET A 164 -25.93 -12.74 -12.63
CA MET A 164 -26.18 -12.66 -11.19
C MET A 164 -25.21 -13.56 -10.44
N GLU A 165 -24.71 -13.07 -9.30
CA GLU A 165 -23.86 -13.85 -8.40
C GLU A 165 -24.61 -15.11 -7.92
N VAL A 166 -23.96 -16.27 -8.05
CA VAL A 166 -24.48 -17.54 -7.53
C VAL A 166 -24.05 -17.70 -6.07
N ALA A 167 -25.01 -17.98 -5.19
CA ALA A 167 -24.74 -18.21 -3.78
C ALA A 167 -23.88 -19.48 -3.58
N PRO A 168 -22.86 -19.44 -2.69
CA PRO A 168 -22.02 -20.60 -2.41
C PRO A 168 -22.80 -21.70 -1.68
N THR A 169 -22.50 -22.96 -2.01
CA THR A 169 -23.09 -24.15 -1.36
C THR A 169 -22.08 -24.94 -0.54
N THR A 170 -20.80 -24.60 -0.64
CA THR A 170 -19.69 -25.21 0.10
C THR A 170 -18.87 -24.16 0.83
N VAL A 171 -18.18 -24.57 1.91
CA VAL A 171 -17.26 -23.69 2.63
C VAL A 171 -16.12 -23.20 1.73
N ALA A 172 -15.65 -24.05 0.80
CA ALA A 172 -14.61 -23.70 -0.17
C ALA A 172 -15.00 -22.49 -1.05
N ASP A 173 -16.28 -22.42 -1.45
CA ASP A 173 -16.80 -21.37 -2.33
C ASP A 173 -17.25 -20.11 -1.57
N PHE A 174 -17.19 -20.13 -0.23
CA PHE A 174 -17.73 -19.06 0.60
C PHE A 174 -17.09 -17.70 0.29
N LEU A 175 -15.77 -17.62 0.19
CA LEU A 175 -15.08 -16.37 -0.14
C LEU A 175 -15.05 -16.18 -1.67
N PRO A 176 -15.72 -15.13 -2.21
CA PRO A 176 -15.84 -14.91 -3.64
C PRO A 176 -14.57 -14.32 -4.24
N PRO A 177 -14.36 -14.42 -5.57
CA PRO A 177 -13.29 -13.69 -6.25
C PRO A 177 -13.32 -12.17 -6.06
N ILE A 178 -14.49 -11.59 -5.79
CA ILE A 178 -14.69 -10.17 -5.51
C ILE A 178 -15.37 -10.02 -4.15
N LEU A 179 -14.66 -9.45 -3.18
CA LEU A 179 -15.14 -9.19 -1.82
C LEU A 179 -15.11 -7.69 -1.54
N ARG A 180 -16.29 -7.05 -1.50
CA ARG A 180 -16.39 -5.61 -1.18
C ARG A 180 -16.58 -5.35 0.30
N SER A 181 -17.30 -6.24 0.98
CA SER A 181 -17.60 -6.08 2.40
C SER A 181 -17.53 -7.40 3.16
N LEU A 182 -16.90 -7.36 4.32
CA LEU A 182 -16.83 -8.45 5.29
C LEU A 182 -17.47 -7.99 6.59
N THR A 183 -18.57 -8.62 6.97
CA THR A 183 -19.25 -8.36 8.24
C THR A 183 -18.97 -9.52 9.19
N ILE A 184 -18.29 -9.26 10.30
CA ILE A 184 -18.02 -10.25 11.34
C ILE A 184 -18.93 -9.94 12.53
N ALA A 185 -19.56 -10.96 13.12
CA ALA A 185 -20.30 -10.82 14.36
C ALA A 185 -19.75 -11.73 15.45
N VAL A 186 -19.65 -11.19 16.66
CA VAL A 186 -19.25 -11.88 17.89
C VAL A 186 -20.29 -11.58 18.98
N PRO A 187 -20.40 -12.37 20.06
CA PRO A 187 -21.29 -12.04 21.17
C PRO A 187 -21.11 -10.60 21.69
N ALA A 188 -22.15 -10.03 22.28
CA ALA A 188 -22.09 -8.68 22.85
C ALA A 188 -21.09 -8.54 24.02
N THR A 189 -20.72 -9.66 24.65
CA THR A 189 -19.66 -9.77 25.66
C THR A 189 -18.67 -10.85 25.24
N PRO A 190 -17.82 -10.59 24.23
CA PRO A 190 -17.02 -11.63 23.61
C PRO A 190 -15.89 -12.08 24.53
N SER A 191 -15.56 -13.37 24.54
CA SER A 191 -14.37 -13.85 25.23
C SER A 191 -13.08 -13.34 24.57
N GLU A 192 -11.93 -13.55 25.23
CA GLU A 192 -10.61 -13.28 24.62
C GLU A 192 -10.43 -14.12 23.35
N ALA A 193 -10.87 -15.37 23.34
CA ALA A 193 -10.76 -16.27 22.18
C ALA A 193 -11.65 -15.85 21.00
N GLU A 194 -12.90 -15.42 21.28
CA GLU A 194 -13.80 -14.87 20.25
C GLU A 194 -13.23 -13.57 19.66
N SER A 195 -12.68 -12.73 20.54
CA SER A 195 -12.04 -11.46 20.14
C SER A 195 -10.79 -11.71 19.30
N GLU A 196 -9.92 -12.64 19.70
CA GLU A 196 -8.71 -13.01 18.95
C GLU A 196 -9.07 -13.57 17.57
N ALA A 197 -10.00 -14.52 17.50
CA ALA A 197 -10.42 -15.11 16.24
C ALA A 197 -11.01 -14.05 15.29
N ALA A 198 -11.80 -13.10 15.81
CA ALA A 198 -12.35 -11.99 15.02
C ALA A 198 -11.27 -11.02 14.54
N VAL A 199 -10.37 -10.57 15.42
CA VAL A 199 -9.26 -9.66 15.09
C VAL A 199 -8.32 -10.29 14.06
N GLN A 200 -7.91 -11.54 14.28
CA GLN A 200 -7.00 -12.26 13.39
C GLN A 200 -7.64 -12.52 12.02
N LEU A 201 -8.91 -12.91 11.96
CA LEU A 201 -9.62 -13.14 10.69
C LEU A 201 -9.83 -11.84 9.90
N ALA A 202 -10.27 -10.77 10.59
CA ALA A 202 -10.45 -9.46 10.00
C ALA A 202 -9.15 -8.95 9.38
N ALA A 203 -8.04 -9.05 10.12
CA ALA A 203 -6.73 -8.71 9.60
C ALA A 203 -6.38 -9.59 8.40
N ALA A 204 -6.47 -10.92 8.51
CA ALA A 204 -6.08 -11.81 7.43
C ALA A 204 -6.84 -11.58 6.10
N LEU A 205 -8.07 -11.05 6.16
CA LEU A 205 -8.88 -10.68 5.00
C LEU A 205 -8.83 -9.18 4.63
N ALA A 206 -8.02 -8.37 5.33
CA ALA A 206 -7.89 -6.93 5.08
C ALA A 206 -7.29 -6.58 3.71
N ARG A 207 -6.52 -7.52 3.13
CA ARG A 207 -5.96 -7.47 1.76
C ARG A 207 -6.33 -8.74 1.00
N TYR A 208 -7.60 -8.89 0.67
CA TYR A 208 -8.10 -10.09 0.02
C TYR A 208 -7.82 -10.06 -1.49
N ARG A 209 -6.88 -10.88 -1.98
CA ARG A 209 -6.51 -10.98 -3.42
C ARG A 209 -6.21 -9.62 -4.07
N GLY A 210 -5.50 -8.75 -3.36
CA GLY A 210 -5.21 -7.38 -3.81
C GLY A 210 -6.31 -6.35 -3.50
N GLN A 211 -7.53 -6.80 -3.19
CA GLN A 211 -8.66 -5.94 -2.84
C GLN A 211 -8.60 -5.51 -1.37
N GLY A 212 -9.18 -4.35 -1.07
CA GLY A 212 -9.31 -3.80 0.27
C GLY A 212 -10.75 -3.78 0.78
N PRO A 213 -11.36 -4.93 1.11
CA PRO A 213 -12.76 -4.98 1.55
C PRO A 213 -13.02 -4.11 2.77
N SER A 214 -14.23 -3.53 2.86
CA SER A 214 -14.72 -2.90 4.08
C SER A 214 -14.99 -3.97 5.13
N VAL A 215 -14.32 -3.88 6.29
CA VAL A 215 -14.49 -4.84 7.39
C VAL A 215 -15.27 -4.18 8.52
N VAL A 216 -16.36 -4.81 8.96
CA VAL A 216 -17.24 -4.31 10.03
C VAL A 216 -17.42 -5.40 11.07
N LEU A 217 -17.26 -5.04 12.35
CA LEU A 217 -17.59 -5.91 13.47
C LEU A 217 -18.95 -5.49 14.06
N LEU A 218 -19.85 -6.44 14.27
CA LEU A 218 -21.19 -6.22 14.83
C LEU A 218 -21.42 -7.08 16.08
N PRO A 219 -22.19 -6.59 17.07
CA PRO A 219 -22.56 -7.40 18.21
C PRO A 219 -23.66 -8.39 17.79
N LEU A 220 -23.51 -9.63 18.23
CA LEU A 220 -24.48 -10.70 18.06
C LEU A 220 -25.35 -10.79 19.31
N ALA A 221 -26.66 -10.84 19.12
CA ALA A 221 -27.60 -11.06 20.21
C ALA A 221 -27.48 -12.49 20.78
N ASP A 222 -27.79 -12.64 22.07
CA ASP A 222 -27.70 -13.93 22.75
C ASP A 222 -28.54 -15.01 22.07
N GLY A 223 -27.97 -16.21 21.94
CA GLY A 223 -28.62 -17.37 21.31
C GLY A 223 -28.76 -17.29 19.78
N VAL A 224 -28.39 -16.17 19.15
CA VAL A 224 -28.43 -16.02 17.69
C VAL A 224 -27.16 -16.57 17.05
N THR A 225 -27.26 -17.11 15.84
CA THR A 225 -26.14 -17.66 15.03
C THR A 225 -26.15 -17.20 13.58
N THR A 226 -27.11 -16.37 13.19
CA THR A 226 -27.24 -15.81 11.84
C THR A 226 -27.61 -14.33 11.91
N PHE A 227 -27.38 -13.60 10.84
CA PHE A 227 -27.80 -12.21 10.75
C PHE A 227 -29.29 -12.11 10.41
N ALA A 228 -29.96 -11.05 10.87
CA ALA A 228 -31.40 -10.87 10.67
C ALA A 228 -31.76 -10.46 9.24
N SER A 229 -30.91 -9.67 8.58
CA SER A 229 -31.09 -9.28 7.17
C SER A 229 -30.42 -10.27 6.22
N PRO A 230 -30.75 -10.28 4.92
CA PRO A 230 -29.92 -10.94 3.90
C PRO A 230 -28.59 -10.19 3.68
N ALA A 231 -27.58 -10.88 3.15
CA ALA A 231 -26.34 -10.28 2.70
C ALA A 231 -26.55 -9.44 1.43
N LYS A 232 -25.77 -8.37 1.27
CA LYS A 232 -25.72 -7.57 0.04
C LYS A 232 -24.86 -8.27 -1.02
N PRO A 233 -24.96 -7.88 -2.31
CA PRO A 233 -24.04 -8.36 -3.34
C PRO A 233 -22.58 -8.12 -2.95
N PHE A 234 -21.71 -9.10 -3.18
CA PHE A 234 -20.28 -9.05 -2.81
C PHE A 234 -19.98 -8.81 -1.32
N GLU A 235 -20.97 -9.04 -0.44
CA GLU A 235 -20.80 -9.07 1.01
C GLU A 235 -20.62 -10.52 1.48
N ARG A 236 -19.73 -10.74 2.44
CA ARG A 236 -19.64 -12.00 3.19
C ARG A 236 -19.78 -11.75 4.67
N ARG A 237 -20.54 -12.61 5.33
CA ARG A 237 -20.92 -12.45 6.73
C ARG A 237 -20.54 -13.67 7.54
N ILE A 238 -19.86 -13.42 8.65
CA ILE A 238 -19.26 -14.45 9.47
C ILE A 238 -19.70 -14.24 10.91
N VAL A 239 -20.17 -15.30 11.56
CA VAL A 239 -20.43 -15.33 12.99
C VAL A 239 -19.33 -16.15 13.64
N ILE A 240 -18.66 -15.58 14.64
CA ILE A 240 -17.66 -16.27 15.46
C ILE A 240 -18.21 -16.34 16.87
N LYS A 241 -18.34 -17.54 17.41
CA LYS A 241 -18.93 -17.75 18.73
C LYS A 241 -18.50 -19.05 19.36
N GLU A 242 -18.25 -19.05 20.67
CA GLU A 242 -18.05 -20.28 21.43
C GLU A 242 -19.35 -21.11 21.52
N GLY A 243 -19.21 -22.42 21.33
CA GLY A 243 -20.36 -23.30 21.33
C GLY A 243 -20.01 -24.78 21.31
N PRO A 244 -21.00 -25.64 21.57
CA PRO A 244 -20.82 -27.10 21.53
C PRO A 244 -20.64 -27.62 20.09
N ASP A 245 -21.16 -26.89 19.10
CA ASP A 245 -21.05 -27.26 17.69
C ASP A 245 -19.68 -26.79 17.16
N GLU A 246 -18.79 -27.75 16.91
CA GLU A 246 -17.43 -27.49 16.45
C GLU A 246 -17.36 -27.38 14.93
N GLY A 247 -16.64 -26.37 14.42
CA GLY A 247 -16.23 -26.27 13.02
C GLY A 247 -16.66 -24.97 12.32
N VAL A 248 -16.65 -25.04 11.00
CA VAL A 248 -17.02 -23.96 10.06
C VAL A 248 -18.19 -24.44 9.22
N SER A 249 -19.30 -23.71 9.18
CA SER A 249 -20.52 -24.15 8.48
C SER A 249 -21.29 -23.01 7.83
N LEU A 250 -21.96 -23.29 6.73
CA LEU A 250 -22.88 -22.39 6.06
C LEU A 250 -24.28 -22.48 6.67
N LEU A 251 -24.86 -21.33 6.98
CA LEU A 251 -26.19 -21.19 7.55
C LEU A 251 -27.09 -20.32 6.66
N GLY A 252 -28.38 -20.66 6.63
CA GLY A 252 -29.39 -19.96 5.83
C GLY A 252 -29.61 -20.59 4.45
N THR A 253 -30.78 -20.33 3.86
CA THR A 253 -31.24 -20.98 2.61
C THR A 253 -31.78 -20.00 1.56
N GLY A 254 -31.72 -18.68 1.83
CA GLY A 254 -32.25 -17.64 0.95
C GLY A 254 -31.22 -16.56 0.63
N GLY A 255 -30.46 -16.75 -0.46
CA GLY A 255 -29.37 -15.86 -0.88
C GLY A 255 -27.99 -16.39 -0.49
N VAL A 256 -27.01 -15.49 -0.38
CA VAL A 256 -25.67 -15.83 0.12
C VAL A 256 -25.80 -16.24 1.60
N PRO A 257 -25.35 -17.45 1.98
CA PRO A 257 -25.42 -17.93 3.36
C PRO A 257 -24.47 -17.17 4.28
N ASP A 258 -24.77 -17.18 5.58
CA ASP A 258 -23.84 -16.77 6.63
C ASP A 258 -22.87 -17.90 6.93
N LEU A 259 -21.64 -17.58 7.32
CA LEU A 259 -20.68 -18.56 7.81
C LEU A 259 -20.63 -18.55 9.34
N LEU A 260 -20.93 -19.68 9.97
CA LEU A 260 -20.71 -19.87 11.41
C LEU A 260 -19.37 -20.54 11.66
N ILE A 261 -18.53 -19.90 12.46
CA ILE A 261 -17.32 -20.45 13.06
C ILE A 261 -17.62 -20.66 14.55
N SER A 262 -17.65 -21.92 14.97
CA SER A 262 -18.01 -22.28 16.35
C SER A 262 -17.13 -23.41 16.89
N GLY A 263 -17.10 -23.54 18.21
CA GLY A 263 -16.31 -24.54 18.93
C GLY A 263 -15.88 -24.03 20.32
N PRO A 264 -15.08 -24.81 21.05
CA PRO A 264 -14.47 -24.34 22.29
C PRO A 264 -13.41 -23.26 22.03
N ALA A 265 -13.11 -22.46 23.07
CA ALA A 265 -12.20 -21.30 22.99
C ALA A 265 -10.86 -21.60 22.30
N ASP A 266 -10.23 -22.74 22.57
CA ASP A 266 -8.92 -23.12 22.01
C ASP A 266 -8.97 -23.51 20.52
N LYS A 267 -10.16 -23.61 19.92
CA LYS A 267 -10.37 -24.02 18.52
C LYS A 267 -10.80 -22.90 17.59
N LEU A 268 -11.34 -21.81 18.11
CA LEU A 268 -11.91 -20.72 17.27
C LEU A 268 -10.90 -20.14 16.28
N THR A 269 -9.70 -19.76 16.75
CA THR A 269 -8.65 -19.20 15.87
C THR A 269 -8.20 -20.22 14.81
N ASN A 270 -8.17 -21.52 15.14
CA ASN A 270 -7.84 -22.57 14.18
C ASN A 270 -8.93 -22.73 13.11
N HIS A 271 -10.21 -22.69 13.50
CA HIS A 271 -11.31 -22.77 12.55
C HIS A 271 -11.37 -21.56 11.63
N ALA A 272 -11.18 -20.36 12.17
CA ALA A 272 -11.11 -19.13 11.37
C ALA A 272 -9.97 -19.16 10.35
N ARG A 273 -8.82 -19.76 10.72
CA ARG A 273 -7.65 -19.89 9.84
C ARG A 273 -7.96 -20.64 8.54
N LEU A 274 -8.91 -21.58 8.54
CA LEU A 274 -9.32 -22.33 7.34
C LEU A 274 -9.61 -21.40 6.15
N LEU A 275 -10.21 -20.23 6.40
CA LEU A 275 -10.57 -19.27 5.36
C LEU A 275 -9.38 -18.63 4.62
N THR A 276 -8.19 -18.77 5.16
CA THR A 276 -6.95 -18.25 4.59
C THR A 276 -5.91 -19.33 4.32
N ASP A 277 -6.24 -20.59 4.63
CA ASP A 277 -5.37 -21.73 4.44
C ASP A 277 -5.56 -22.32 3.02
N GLY A 278 -4.48 -22.86 2.45
CA GLY A 278 -4.52 -23.47 1.12
C GLY A 278 -5.45 -24.69 1.01
N SER A 279 -5.80 -25.32 2.14
CA SER A 279 -6.75 -26.43 2.20
C SER A 279 -8.22 -26.02 2.08
N LEU A 280 -8.55 -24.72 2.10
CA LEU A 280 -9.92 -24.22 1.91
C LEU A 280 -10.57 -24.80 0.64
N ASN A 281 -9.80 -24.93 -0.45
CA ASN A 281 -10.28 -25.47 -1.72
C ASN A 281 -10.77 -26.93 -1.65
N LEU A 282 -10.46 -27.65 -0.56
CA LEU A 282 -10.90 -29.02 -0.31
C LEU A 282 -12.15 -29.09 0.58
N ALA A 283 -12.63 -27.96 1.11
CA ALA A 283 -13.79 -27.84 1.97
C ALA A 283 -15.12 -27.88 1.18
N LEU A 284 -15.31 -28.91 0.37
CA LEU A 284 -16.40 -29.07 -0.62
C LEU A 284 -17.77 -29.45 -0.02
N SER A 285 -17.95 -29.24 1.28
CA SER A 285 -19.18 -29.51 2.02
C SER A 285 -19.73 -28.20 2.60
N ALA A 286 -21.03 -28.17 2.92
CA ALA A 286 -21.65 -27.04 3.61
C ALA A 286 -21.13 -26.84 5.05
N GLY A 287 -20.45 -27.84 5.62
CA GLY A 287 -19.77 -27.73 6.92
C GLY A 287 -18.51 -28.59 6.97
N VAL A 288 -17.49 -28.09 7.66
CA VAL A 288 -16.16 -28.72 7.79
C VAL A 288 -15.61 -28.47 9.18
N ILE A 289 -14.98 -29.48 9.77
CA ILE A 289 -14.25 -29.36 11.03
C ILE A 289 -12.75 -29.44 10.70
N PRO A 290 -12.05 -28.30 10.59
CA PRO A 290 -10.62 -28.33 10.35
C PRO A 290 -9.91 -28.86 11.60
N LYS A 291 -9.00 -29.81 11.40
CA LYS A 291 -8.07 -30.24 12.45
C LYS A 291 -6.99 -29.16 12.64
N ASP A 292 -5.96 -29.47 13.43
CA ASP A 292 -4.85 -28.55 13.68
C ASP A 292 -4.20 -28.09 12.35
N LEU A 293 -4.56 -26.89 11.91
CA LEU A 293 -3.98 -26.24 10.74
C LEU A 293 -2.65 -25.64 11.16
N PRO A 294 -1.59 -25.80 10.35
CA PRO A 294 -0.32 -25.18 10.66
C PRO A 294 -0.52 -23.67 10.80
N ALA A 295 0.11 -23.07 11.82
CA ALA A 295 0.21 -21.63 11.85
C ALA A 295 0.96 -21.17 10.58
N PRO A 296 0.55 -20.06 9.94
CA PRO A 296 1.27 -19.56 8.79
C PRO A 296 2.73 -19.33 9.15
N ASN A 297 3.64 -20.03 8.47
CA ASN A 297 5.07 -19.87 8.67
C ASN A 297 5.62 -19.00 7.55
N TYR A 298 5.76 -17.71 7.82
CA TYR A 298 6.44 -16.80 6.91
C TYR A 298 7.93 -16.90 7.21
N SER A 299 8.70 -17.45 6.25
CA SER A 299 10.16 -17.44 6.31
C SER A 299 10.63 -16.00 6.12
N LEU A 300 10.70 -15.24 7.21
CA LEU A 300 11.31 -13.93 7.22
C LEU A 300 12.81 -14.08 6.93
N PRO A 301 13.39 -13.22 6.08
CA PRO A 301 14.82 -13.23 5.84
C PRO A 301 15.58 -12.86 7.12
N GLY A 302 16.81 -13.35 7.23
CA GLY A 302 17.74 -12.84 8.23
C GLY A 302 18.36 -11.50 7.78
N ASN A 303 19.51 -11.17 8.35
CA ASN A 303 20.26 -9.95 8.04
C ASN A 303 20.80 -9.87 6.61
N THR A 304 20.70 -10.96 5.84
CA THR A 304 21.14 -11.05 4.45
C THR A 304 20.09 -11.80 3.65
N THR A 305 19.70 -11.25 2.50
CA THR A 305 18.72 -11.85 1.60
C THR A 305 19.01 -11.45 0.15
N THR A 306 18.20 -11.94 -0.79
CA THR A 306 18.30 -11.58 -2.21
C THR A 306 17.03 -10.87 -2.65
N LEU A 307 17.10 -10.09 -3.73
CA LEU A 307 15.91 -9.46 -4.31
C LEU A 307 14.84 -10.50 -4.68
N THR A 308 15.23 -11.68 -5.17
CA THR A 308 14.30 -12.79 -5.43
C THR A 308 13.54 -13.22 -4.17
N GLN A 309 14.23 -13.37 -3.04
CA GLN A 309 13.61 -13.74 -1.76
C GLN A 309 12.71 -12.62 -1.21
N LEU A 310 13.02 -11.36 -1.54
CA LEU A 310 12.14 -10.21 -1.28
C LEU A 310 10.99 -10.07 -2.30
N GLY A 311 10.82 -11.02 -3.23
CA GLY A 311 9.74 -11.04 -4.22
C GLY A 311 10.02 -10.23 -5.50
N GLN A 312 11.26 -9.84 -5.75
CA GLN A 312 11.72 -9.05 -6.90
C GLN A 312 12.71 -9.85 -7.74
N SER A 313 12.21 -10.76 -8.59
CA SER A 313 13.02 -11.76 -9.31
C SER A 313 13.83 -11.20 -10.49
N SER A 314 13.35 -10.14 -11.15
CA SER A 314 14.10 -9.39 -12.15
C SER A 314 13.47 -8.02 -12.33
N LEU A 315 14.30 -6.97 -12.34
CA LEU A 315 13.87 -5.60 -12.57
C LEU A 315 14.55 -5.13 -13.85
N SER A 316 13.77 -4.63 -14.83
CA SER A 316 14.35 -4.13 -16.06
C SER A 316 13.60 -2.92 -16.60
N ALA A 317 14.34 -2.02 -17.24
CA ALA A 317 13.82 -0.83 -17.89
C ALA A 317 14.42 -0.69 -19.30
N LEU A 318 13.70 -0.01 -20.18
CA LEU A 318 14.10 0.30 -21.55
C LEU A 318 13.91 1.79 -21.80
N GLY A 319 14.91 2.47 -22.36
CA GLY A 319 14.81 3.89 -22.68
C GLY A 319 16.13 4.53 -23.05
N VAL A 320 16.11 5.86 -23.21
CA VAL A 320 17.33 6.67 -23.42
C VAL A 320 18.12 6.85 -22.13
N ALA A 321 17.43 6.95 -21.01
CA ALA A 321 18.00 7.04 -19.67
C ALA A 321 17.20 6.10 -18.76
N PRO A 322 17.37 4.77 -18.93
CA PRO A 322 16.54 3.80 -18.22
C PRO A 322 16.86 3.82 -16.71
N SER A 323 15.81 3.74 -15.89
CA SER A 323 15.89 3.62 -14.44
C SER A 323 15.03 2.46 -13.94
N VAL A 324 15.54 1.70 -12.99
CA VAL A 324 14.82 0.64 -12.28
C VAL A 324 14.69 1.00 -10.81
N TYR A 325 13.59 0.57 -10.18
CA TYR A 325 13.30 0.86 -8.78
C TYR A 325 13.28 -0.44 -7.99
N ILE A 326 14.12 -0.52 -6.97
CA ILE A 326 14.20 -1.63 -6.03
C ILE A 326 13.42 -1.23 -4.77
N GLY A 327 12.34 -1.94 -4.47
CA GLY A 327 11.56 -1.72 -3.27
C GLY A 327 12.14 -2.44 -2.06
N LEU A 328 12.48 -1.70 -1.01
CA LEU A 328 12.92 -2.22 0.29
C LEU A 328 11.81 -1.95 1.31
N ASP A 329 10.92 -2.92 1.44
CA ASP A 329 9.80 -2.90 2.40
C ASP A 329 10.21 -3.61 3.69
N GLN A 330 10.25 -2.86 4.79
CA GLN A 330 10.67 -3.40 6.09
C GLN A 330 9.77 -4.52 6.60
N THR A 331 8.50 -4.56 6.18
CA THR A 331 7.57 -5.64 6.57
C THR A 331 7.96 -7.00 5.98
N ARG A 332 8.71 -7.03 4.87
CA ARG A 332 9.28 -8.27 4.32
C ARG A 332 10.39 -8.84 5.19
N PHE A 333 11.10 -8.00 5.94
CA PHE A 333 12.08 -8.41 6.95
C PHE A 333 11.41 -8.77 8.28
N GLY A 334 10.22 -8.21 8.52
CA GLY A 334 9.39 -8.50 9.68
C GLY A 334 9.85 -7.82 10.98
N HIS A 335 10.72 -6.80 10.86
CA HIS A 335 11.16 -5.94 11.96
C HIS A 335 11.66 -4.61 11.38
N PRO A 336 11.84 -3.56 12.21
CA PRO A 336 12.50 -2.34 11.78
C PRO A 336 13.96 -2.61 11.39
N THR A 337 14.46 -1.97 10.35
CA THR A 337 15.80 -2.22 9.78
C THR A 337 16.64 -0.96 9.71
N GLN A 338 17.96 -1.12 9.84
CA GLN A 338 18.97 -0.08 9.66
C GLN A 338 20.20 -0.65 8.94
N GLY A 339 21.07 0.24 8.46
CA GLY A 339 22.32 -0.10 7.79
C GLY A 339 22.10 -0.86 6.50
N TYR A 340 21.13 -0.43 5.69
CA TYR A 340 20.85 -1.09 4.42
C TYR A 340 22.05 -1.01 3.48
N ARG A 341 22.41 -2.17 2.94
CA ARG A 341 23.48 -2.28 1.95
C ARG A 341 23.07 -3.24 0.85
N VAL A 342 23.14 -2.77 -0.41
CA VAL A 342 22.65 -3.51 -1.57
C VAL A 342 23.81 -3.83 -2.51
N HIS A 343 24.04 -5.11 -2.78
CA HIS A 343 24.97 -5.59 -3.80
C HIS A 343 24.23 -5.69 -5.13
N LEU A 344 24.33 -4.64 -5.93
CA LEU A 344 23.72 -4.56 -7.24
C LEU A 344 24.49 -5.44 -8.23
N MET A 345 23.80 -6.46 -8.74
CA MET A 345 24.26 -7.31 -9.82
C MET A 345 23.33 -7.15 -11.02
N GLY A 346 23.86 -6.96 -12.21
CA GLY A 346 23.01 -6.68 -13.36
C GLY A 346 23.76 -6.44 -14.65
N THR A 347 23.03 -5.95 -15.65
CA THR A 347 23.57 -5.60 -16.96
C THR A 347 22.87 -4.37 -17.54
N TYR A 348 23.56 -3.68 -18.45
CA TYR A 348 23.00 -2.62 -19.25
C TYR A 348 23.54 -2.64 -20.68
N THR A 349 22.85 -1.94 -21.59
CA THR A 349 23.33 -1.72 -22.96
C THR A 349 24.46 -0.70 -22.94
N PRO A 350 25.69 -1.04 -23.37
CA PRO A 350 26.80 -0.08 -23.38
C PRO A 350 26.49 1.17 -24.18
N VAL A 351 26.82 2.33 -23.63
CA VAL A 351 26.62 3.63 -24.28
C VAL A 351 27.71 3.84 -25.33
N PRO A 352 27.38 4.31 -26.56
CA PRO A 352 28.40 4.61 -27.56
C PRO A 352 29.41 5.63 -27.05
N ALA A 353 30.69 5.43 -27.33
CA ALA A 353 31.80 6.27 -26.81
C ALA A 353 31.74 7.77 -27.20
N ALA A 354 30.85 8.14 -28.14
CA ALA A 354 30.59 9.53 -28.51
C ALA A 354 29.75 10.29 -27.45
N PHE A 355 29.10 9.57 -26.54
CA PHE A 355 28.28 10.13 -25.47
C PHE A 355 28.93 9.86 -24.12
N GLY A 356 28.80 10.81 -23.18
CA GLY A 356 29.15 10.56 -21.80
C GLY A 356 28.00 9.85 -21.09
N SER A 357 28.32 9.00 -20.12
CA SER A 357 27.29 8.33 -19.33
C SER A 357 27.79 7.94 -17.94
N GLN A 358 26.86 7.97 -17.00
CA GLN A 358 27.08 7.59 -15.61
C GLN A 358 25.90 6.78 -15.10
N MET A 359 26.17 5.88 -14.17
CA MET A 359 25.12 5.18 -13.44
C MET A 359 24.95 5.82 -12.07
N THR A 360 23.72 6.03 -11.65
CA THR A 360 23.39 6.64 -10.36
C THR A 360 22.51 5.70 -9.55
N ALA A 361 22.72 5.72 -8.23
CA ALA A 361 21.85 5.12 -7.24
C ALA A 361 21.29 6.24 -6.36
N SER A 362 19.97 6.30 -6.21
CA SER A 362 19.29 7.36 -5.46
C SER A 362 18.12 6.86 -4.64
N VAL A 363 17.83 7.56 -3.55
CA VAL A 363 16.65 7.33 -2.69
C VAL A 363 15.99 8.68 -2.46
N GLY A 364 14.68 8.80 -2.73
CA GLY A 364 13.95 10.06 -2.59
C GLY A 364 14.51 11.21 -3.46
N GLY A 365 15.17 10.88 -4.58
CA GLY A 365 15.85 11.84 -5.45
C GLY A 365 17.26 12.25 -4.99
N GLU A 366 17.70 11.83 -3.81
CA GLU A 366 19.07 12.06 -3.36
C GLU A 366 20.01 10.98 -3.91
N VAL A 367 21.03 11.38 -4.67
CA VAL A 367 22.05 10.47 -5.19
C VAL A 367 22.99 10.03 -4.07
N ILE A 368 22.93 8.74 -3.74
CA ILE A 368 23.74 8.09 -2.69
C ILE A 368 24.95 7.33 -3.25
N GLY A 369 24.99 7.11 -4.56
CA GLY A 369 26.12 6.51 -5.26
C GLY A 369 26.14 6.89 -6.74
N SER A 370 27.34 7.02 -7.31
CA SER A 370 27.55 7.23 -8.74
C SER A 370 28.84 6.55 -9.20
N TRP A 371 28.78 5.91 -10.36
CA TRP A 371 29.93 5.25 -10.98
C TRP A 371 29.87 5.35 -12.51
N PRO A 372 31.02 5.35 -13.20
CA PRO A 372 31.04 5.41 -14.66
C PRO A 372 30.47 4.13 -15.28
N THR A 373 29.82 4.27 -16.42
CA THR A 373 29.52 3.14 -17.31
C THR A 373 30.75 2.78 -18.16
N ASP A 374 30.83 1.54 -18.61
CA ASP A 374 31.88 0.99 -19.45
C ASP A 374 31.31 0.22 -20.66
N ALA A 375 32.22 -0.26 -21.51
CA ALA A 375 31.87 -1.03 -22.71
C ALA A 375 31.45 -2.48 -22.42
N GLY A 376 31.66 -2.97 -21.20
CA GLY A 376 31.33 -4.33 -20.78
C GLY A 376 29.85 -4.51 -20.45
N GLY A 377 29.17 -3.43 -20.04
CA GLY A 377 27.72 -3.46 -19.78
C GLY A 377 27.33 -4.27 -18.54
N GLY A 378 28.27 -4.55 -17.63
CA GLY A 378 28.04 -5.29 -16.38
C GLY A 378 27.84 -4.37 -15.18
N ILE A 379 27.08 -4.83 -14.20
CA ILE A 379 26.90 -4.15 -12.91
C ILE A 379 27.33 -5.10 -11.80
N ASP A 380 28.28 -4.63 -10.99
CA ASP A 380 28.76 -5.28 -9.76
C ASP A 380 29.20 -4.16 -8.80
N GLN A 381 28.25 -3.64 -8.03
CA GLN A 381 28.46 -2.47 -7.17
C GLN A 381 27.75 -2.62 -5.84
N TRP A 382 28.38 -2.13 -4.78
CA TRP A 382 27.74 -2.00 -3.47
C TRP A 382 27.23 -0.57 -3.29
N VAL A 383 26.01 -0.45 -2.78
CA VAL A 383 25.40 0.84 -2.43
C VAL A 383 24.92 0.78 -0.99
N ASP A 384 25.38 1.72 -0.18
CA ASP A 384 24.95 1.90 1.21
C ASP A 384 23.84 2.95 1.27
N ILE A 385 22.72 2.64 1.92
CA ILE A 385 21.60 3.56 2.09
C ILE A 385 21.73 4.19 3.48
N PRO A 386 21.91 5.52 3.59
CA PRO A 386 21.94 6.20 4.87
C PRO A 386 20.64 5.99 5.66
N ASP A 387 20.74 5.71 6.97
CA ASP A 387 19.57 5.44 7.83
C ASP A 387 18.53 6.57 7.83
N ARG A 388 18.95 7.83 7.60
CA ARG A 388 18.04 8.99 7.51
C ARG A 388 17.13 8.97 6.27
N LEU A 389 17.48 8.18 5.26
CA LEU A 389 16.69 7.97 4.04
C LEU A 389 15.84 6.70 4.12
N VAL A 390 15.96 5.94 5.21
CA VAL A 390 15.17 4.72 5.41
C VAL A 390 13.76 5.11 5.83
N GLU A 391 12.81 4.76 4.98
CA GLU A 391 11.39 4.88 5.23
C GLU A 391 10.78 3.50 5.49
N ARG A 392 9.49 3.46 5.81
CA ARG A 392 8.71 2.22 5.88
C ARG A 392 8.85 1.39 4.59
N TYR A 393 8.74 2.08 3.46
CA TYR A 393 9.00 1.57 2.12
C TYR A 393 10.07 2.46 1.49
N THR A 394 11.29 1.94 1.38
CA THR A 394 12.40 2.68 0.77
C THR A 394 12.53 2.26 -0.69
N SER A 395 12.49 3.21 -1.61
CA SER A 395 12.70 2.95 -3.04
C SER A 395 14.11 3.35 -3.46
N LEU A 396 14.94 2.37 -3.79
CA LEU A 396 16.27 2.57 -4.37
C LEU A 396 16.16 2.61 -5.88
N ALA A 397 16.30 3.79 -6.47
CA ALA A 397 16.35 3.97 -7.91
C ALA A 397 17.79 3.78 -8.41
N VAL A 398 17.98 2.90 -9.39
CA VAL A 398 19.24 2.71 -10.12
C VAL A 398 19.00 3.08 -11.56
N GLY A 399 19.73 4.08 -12.07
CA GLY A 399 19.49 4.64 -13.39
C GLY A 399 20.78 4.92 -14.17
N ILE A 400 20.64 5.04 -15.48
CA ILE A 400 21.71 5.50 -16.37
C ILE A 400 21.38 6.91 -16.84
N GLU A 401 22.29 7.83 -16.60
CA GLU A 401 22.26 9.18 -17.16
C GLU A 401 23.23 9.25 -18.35
N THR A 402 22.81 9.95 -19.40
CA THR A 402 23.62 10.13 -20.62
C THR A 402 23.72 11.60 -20.98
N SER A 403 24.88 12.05 -21.47
CA SER A 403 25.06 13.35 -22.07
C SER A 403 24.94 13.27 -23.60
N GLY A 404 24.22 14.21 -24.21
CA GLY A 404 24.10 14.34 -25.67
C GLY A 404 22.68 14.64 -26.16
N ASP A 405 22.57 15.09 -27.41
CA ASP A 405 21.31 15.15 -28.14
C ASP A 405 20.94 13.73 -28.58
N THR A 406 19.82 13.23 -28.06
CA THR A 406 19.36 11.85 -28.25
C THR A 406 18.49 11.67 -29.49
N GLY A 407 18.36 12.74 -30.30
CA GLY A 407 17.60 12.76 -31.55
C GLY A 407 16.09 12.95 -31.35
N TYR A 408 15.32 12.83 -32.43
CA TYR A 408 13.86 12.90 -32.36
C TYR A 408 13.27 11.62 -31.74
N CYS A 409 12.01 11.69 -31.31
CA CYS A 409 11.32 10.56 -30.67
C CYS A 409 11.35 9.31 -31.56
N GLY A 410 12.01 8.25 -31.09
CA GLY A 410 12.14 6.99 -31.83
C GLY A 410 13.36 6.87 -32.75
N ASP A 411 14.18 7.92 -32.90
CA ASP A 411 15.44 7.86 -33.66
C ASP A 411 16.57 7.13 -32.88
N PHE A 412 16.43 7.02 -31.56
CA PHE A 412 17.38 6.32 -30.71
C PHE A 412 17.05 4.82 -30.61
N ARG A 413 18.09 4.00 -30.46
CA ARG A 413 17.90 2.61 -30.02
C ARG A 413 17.80 2.59 -28.49
N PRO A 414 16.75 2.01 -27.90
CA PRO A 414 16.58 2.02 -26.45
C PRO A 414 17.70 1.22 -25.78
N MET A 415 18.25 1.77 -24.70
CA MET A 415 19.12 1.05 -23.81
C MET A 415 18.29 0.22 -22.85
N ARG A 416 18.71 -1.02 -22.63
CA ARG A 416 18.18 -1.88 -21.57
C ARG A 416 19.03 -1.73 -20.32
N LEU A 417 18.38 -1.59 -19.17
CA LEU A 417 18.98 -1.76 -17.84
C LEU A 417 18.27 -2.93 -17.15
N THR A 418 19.03 -3.84 -16.55
CA THR A 418 18.51 -5.00 -15.82
C THR A 418 19.26 -5.18 -14.50
N ILE A 419 18.53 -5.30 -13.40
CA ILE A 419 19.06 -5.72 -12.10
C ILE A 419 18.57 -7.14 -11.83
N ASN A 420 19.51 -8.01 -11.51
CA ASN A 420 19.30 -9.43 -11.29
C ASN A 420 18.67 -9.66 -9.91
N GLY A 421 17.71 -10.59 -9.83
CA GLY A 421 17.13 -11.03 -8.56
C GLY A 421 18.13 -11.70 -7.60
N THR A 422 19.35 -12.03 -8.05
CA THR A 422 20.45 -12.53 -7.21
C THR A 422 21.20 -11.42 -6.48
N SER A 423 20.91 -10.15 -6.77
CA SER A 423 21.43 -9.01 -6.01
C SER A 423 21.13 -9.19 -4.52
N VAL A 424 22.12 -8.96 -3.67
CA VAL A 424 22.05 -9.22 -2.23
C VAL A 424 21.64 -7.95 -1.50
N VAL A 425 20.80 -8.08 -0.48
CA VAL A 425 20.45 -7.01 0.45
C VAL A 425 20.89 -7.43 1.84
N GLU A 426 21.70 -6.59 2.47
CA GLU A 426 22.10 -6.69 3.87
C GLU A 426 21.39 -5.61 4.70
N SER A 427 20.99 -5.97 5.91
CA SER A 427 20.42 -5.05 6.90
C SER A 427 20.55 -5.63 8.30
N THR A 428 20.35 -4.79 9.33
CA THR A 428 20.29 -5.23 10.73
C THR A 428 19.04 -4.72 11.41
N PRO A 429 18.54 -5.38 12.47
CA PRO A 429 17.42 -4.86 13.26
C PRO A 429 17.72 -3.48 13.85
N ALA A 430 16.79 -2.53 13.71
CA ALA A 430 16.88 -1.20 14.29
C ALA A 430 16.22 -1.15 15.67
N LYS A 431 16.94 -0.62 16.67
CA LYS A 431 16.42 -0.34 18.02
C LYS A 431 17.03 0.97 18.55
N PRO A 432 16.27 2.07 18.64
CA PRO A 432 14.82 2.22 18.36
C PRO A 432 14.46 1.99 16.88
N PRO A 433 13.17 1.83 16.54
CA PRO A 433 12.72 1.68 15.15
C PRO A 433 13.09 2.87 14.27
N ILE A 434 13.47 2.59 13.01
CA ILE A 434 13.72 3.60 11.97
C ILE A 434 12.79 3.34 10.78
N PRO A 435 12.03 4.34 10.31
CA PRO A 435 11.79 5.63 10.97
C PRO A 435 10.99 5.42 12.27
N THR A 436 10.97 6.43 13.14
CA THR A 436 10.26 6.41 14.43
C THR A 436 8.74 6.57 14.25
N GLY A 437 7.95 6.43 15.33
CA GLY A 437 6.53 6.85 15.39
C GLY A 437 5.60 6.09 14.45
N PHE A 438 4.60 6.75 13.87
CA PHE A 438 3.67 6.07 12.95
C PHE A 438 4.35 5.52 11.71
N GLN A 439 5.45 6.12 11.25
CA GLN A 439 6.21 5.59 10.12
C GLN A 439 6.91 4.27 10.45
N SER A 440 7.11 3.96 11.73
CA SER A 440 7.61 2.67 12.21
C SER A 440 6.58 1.53 12.11
N LEU A 441 5.31 1.81 11.82
CA LEU A 441 4.26 0.80 11.72
C LEU A 441 4.15 0.22 10.31
N PRO A 442 3.86 -1.07 10.15
CA PRO A 442 3.63 -2.05 11.21
C PRO A 442 4.92 -2.73 11.68
N GLN A 443 6.06 -2.52 11.01
CA GLN A 443 7.30 -3.27 11.21
C GLN A 443 7.80 -3.25 12.67
N ALA A 444 7.57 -2.18 13.41
CA ALA A 444 7.92 -2.06 14.82
C ALA A 444 7.11 -2.95 15.77
N LEU A 445 5.97 -3.49 15.30
CA LEU A 445 5.12 -4.42 16.02
C LEU A 445 5.22 -5.86 15.48
N MET A 446 6.01 -6.08 14.42
CA MET A 446 6.05 -7.36 13.72
C MET A 446 6.98 -8.39 14.38
N PRO A 447 6.79 -9.69 14.05
CA PRO A 447 5.66 -10.26 13.29
C PRO A 447 4.44 -10.63 14.16
N ARG A 448 4.63 -10.65 15.49
CA ARG A 448 3.59 -10.98 16.47
C ARG A 448 3.49 -9.87 17.49
N MET A 449 2.26 -9.47 17.81
CA MET A 449 1.99 -8.44 18.79
C MET A 449 0.85 -8.84 19.72
N LYS A 450 0.92 -8.37 20.97
CA LYS A 450 -0.20 -8.45 21.90
C LYS A 450 -1.22 -7.36 21.59
N VAL A 451 -2.50 -7.65 21.78
CA VAL A 451 -3.57 -6.67 21.74
C VAL A 451 -4.25 -6.67 23.10
N GLY A 452 -3.94 -5.65 23.90
CA GLY A 452 -4.51 -5.47 25.23
C GLY A 452 -5.85 -4.76 25.16
N ILE A 453 -6.91 -5.44 25.60
CA ILE A 453 -8.29 -4.89 25.65
C ILE A 453 -8.90 -5.04 27.05
N THR A 454 -10.00 -4.33 27.30
CA THR A 454 -10.84 -4.61 28.45
C THR A 454 -11.52 -5.96 28.28
N VAL A 455 -11.47 -6.81 29.31
CA VAL A 455 -12.06 -8.16 29.29
C VAL A 455 -13.56 -8.09 29.00
N ASN A 456 -14.04 -8.95 28.10
CA ASN A 456 -15.44 -9.04 27.68
C ASN A 456 -16.03 -7.77 27.05
N SER A 457 -15.19 -6.88 26.50
CA SER A 457 -15.62 -5.62 25.88
C SER A 457 -15.74 -5.72 24.37
N PHE A 458 -16.97 -5.80 23.86
CA PHE A 458 -17.22 -5.73 22.42
C PHE A 458 -16.66 -4.44 21.79
N ALA A 459 -16.78 -3.31 22.49
CA ALA A 459 -16.30 -2.03 21.99
C ALA A 459 -14.78 -2.03 21.77
N ASP A 460 -14.02 -2.60 22.70
CA ASP A 460 -12.56 -2.71 22.52
C ASP A 460 -12.18 -3.75 21.48
N THR A 461 -12.93 -4.86 21.35
CA THR A 461 -12.76 -5.80 20.23
C THR A 461 -12.98 -5.10 18.89
N ALA A 462 -14.00 -4.26 18.77
CA ALA A 462 -14.26 -3.49 17.54
C ALA A 462 -13.12 -2.51 17.22
N ARG A 463 -12.59 -1.80 18.22
CA ARG A 463 -11.41 -0.92 18.07
C ARG A 463 -10.17 -1.71 17.66
N ALA A 464 -9.93 -2.86 18.30
CA ALA A 464 -8.85 -3.78 17.96
C ALA A 464 -8.95 -4.28 16.52
N THR A 465 -10.14 -4.67 16.07
CA THR A 465 -10.39 -5.07 14.69
C THR A 465 -10.05 -3.94 13.70
N GLN A 466 -10.48 -2.71 13.95
CA GLN A 466 -10.17 -1.56 13.08
C GLN A 466 -8.67 -1.27 13.01
N ILE A 467 -7.96 -1.33 14.14
CA ILE A 467 -6.51 -1.14 14.20
C ILE A 467 -5.79 -2.28 13.47
N ALA A 468 -6.16 -3.54 13.72
CA ALA A 468 -5.53 -4.71 13.10
C ALA A 468 -5.70 -4.72 11.57
N VAL A 469 -6.89 -4.36 11.07
CA VAL A 469 -7.15 -4.17 9.63
C VAL A 469 -6.27 -3.06 9.06
N GLY A 470 -6.17 -1.93 9.76
CA GLY A 470 -5.29 -0.82 9.39
C GLY A 470 -3.82 -1.22 9.29
N LEU A 471 -3.30 -1.89 10.32
CA LEU A 471 -1.93 -2.39 10.37
C LEU A 471 -1.66 -3.43 9.28
N GLN A 472 -2.58 -4.37 9.04
CA GLN A 472 -2.40 -5.38 8.01
C GLN A 472 -2.37 -4.78 6.60
N ARG A 473 -3.16 -3.72 6.34
CA ARG A 473 -3.12 -3.01 5.05
C ARG A 473 -1.77 -2.36 4.79
N LEU A 474 -1.02 -2.01 5.83
CA LEU A 474 0.33 -1.49 5.73
C LEU A 474 1.42 -2.56 5.58
N SER A 475 1.06 -3.84 5.69
CA SER A 475 2.00 -4.96 5.62
C SER A 475 1.79 -5.81 4.37
N VAL A 476 2.88 -6.30 3.78
CA VAL A 476 2.82 -7.38 2.76
C VAL A 476 2.96 -8.77 3.36
N VAL A 477 3.36 -8.85 4.64
CA VAL A 477 3.40 -10.11 5.40
C VAL A 477 2.20 -10.15 6.37
N PRO A 478 1.50 -11.28 6.49
CA PRO A 478 0.41 -11.40 7.44
C PRO A 478 0.88 -11.25 8.90
N LEU A 479 0.14 -10.44 9.65
CA LEU A 479 0.39 -10.10 11.05
C LEU A 479 -0.30 -11.10 11.98
N SER A 480 0.33 -11.41 13.11
CA SER A 480 -0.24 -12.23 14.18
C SER A 480 -0.65 -11.34 15.35
N PHE A 481 -1.88 -11.52 15.82
CA PHE A 481 -2.45 -10.80 16.94
C PHE A 481 -2.81 -11.79 18.03
N ASP A 482 -2.28 -11.57 19.22
CA ASP A 482 -2.61 -12.33 20.42
C ASP A 482 -3.44 -11.42 21.34
N VAL A 483 -4.74 -11.68 21.49
CA VAL A 483 -5.62 -10.81 22.28
C VAL A 483 -5.57 -11.24 23.74
N VAL A 484 -5.30 -10.28 24.62
CA VAL A 484 -5.16 -10.48 26.08
C VAL A 484 -5.77 -9.32 26.85
N SER A 485 -5.85 -9.43 28.17
CA SER A 485 -6.22 -8.29 29.01
C SER A 485 -5.23 -7.12 28.86
N LEU A 486 -5.72 -5.89 29.03
CA LEU A 486 -4.92 -4.67 28.96
C LEU A 486 -3.70 -4.72 29.90
N GLU A 487 -3.90 -5.16 31.14
CA GLU A 487 -2.84 -5.28 32.15
C GLU A 487 -1.77 -6.30 31.73
N GLN A 488 -2.18 -7.46 31.21
CA GLN A 488 -1.23 -8.47 30.73
C GLN A 488 -0.37 -7.94 29.57
N ALA A 489 -0.94 -7.17 28.65
CA ALA A 489 -0.19 -6.56 27.56
C ALA A 489 0.80 -5.48 28.06
N ILE A 490 0.40 -4.69 29.06
CA ILE A 490 1.23 -3.67 29.70
C ILE A 490 2.41 -4.29 30.45
N ASP A 491 2.19 -5.38 31.18
CA ASP A 491 3.25 -6.06 31.94
C ASP A 491 4.15 -6.95 31.06
N GLY A 492 3.72 -7.24 29.83
CA GLY A 492 4.46 -8.03 28.86
C GLY A 492 5.75 -7.37 28.34
N ALA A 493 6.55 -8.14 27.59
CA ALA A 493 7.78 -7.65 26.94
C ALA A 493 7.65 -7.55 25.41
N ASP A 494 6.59 -8.12 24.83
CA ASP A 494 6.33 -8.11 23.39
C ASP A 494 5.80 -6.74 22.93
N PRO A 495 6.02 -6.32 21.68
CA PRO A 495 5.31 -5.18 21.11
C PRO A 495 3.79 -5.34 21.24
N ALA A 496 3.08 -4.24 21.47
CA ALA A 496 1.66 -4.32 21.78
C ALA A 496 0.83 -3.16 21.22
N VAL A 497 -0.43 -3.48 20.88
CA VAL A 497 -1.51 -2.52 20.75
C VAL A 497 -2.26 -2.47 22.07
N LEU A 498 -2.38 -1.30 22.67
CA LEU A 498 -3.03 -1.12 23.98
C LEU A 498 -4.26 -0.23 23.82
N ILE A 499 -5.44 -0.78 24.15
CA ILE A 499 -6.71 -0.07 24.02
C ILE A 499 -7.22 0.29 25.41
N SER A 500 -7.31 1.59 25.67
CA SER A 500 -7.74 2.16 26.93
C SER A 500 -8.65 3.35 26.65
N ALA A 501 -9.84 3.05 26.15
CA ALA A 501 -10.73 4.05 25.55
C ALA A 501 -11.31 5.05 26.56
N ASP A 502 -11.40 4.70 27.84
CA ASP A 502 -11.98 5.56 28.88
C ASP A 502 -10.95 6.50 29.54
N GLY A 503 -9.66 6.35 29.25
CA GLY A 503 -8.61 7.17 29.83
C GLY A 503 -7.33 6.39 30.13
N TRP A 504 -6.18 6.99 29.85
CA TRP A 504 -4.89 6.39 30.17
C TRP A 504 -4.50 6.61 31.63
N THR A 505 -4.27 5.53 32.38
CA THR A 505 -3.96 5.57 33.83
C THR A 505 -2.59 4.99 34.20
N HIS A 506 -1.70 4.78 33.22
CA HIS A 506 -0.42 4.08 33.43
C HIS A 506 0.76 5.06 33.28
N PRO A 507 1.16 5.79 34.34
CA PRO A 507 2.20 6.82 34.27
C PRO A 507 3.61 6.26 33.97
N SER A 508 3.81 4.95 34.12
CA SER A 508 5.05 4.27 33.72
C SER A 508 5.29 4.31 32.20
N ILE A 509 4.25 4.54 31.41
CA ILE A 509 4.31 4.69 29.96
C ILE A 509 3.81 6.10 29.63
N PRO A 510 4.71 7.10 29.55
CA PRO A 510 4.32 8.47 29.24
C PRO A 510 3.81 8.56 27.80
N LEU A 511 2.72 9.29 27.60
CA LEU A 511 2.11 9.49 26.30
C LEU A 511 2.63 10.78 25.62
N PRO A 512 2.83 10.76 24.28
CA PRO A 512 3.14 11.95 23.51
C PRO A 512 2.11 13.08 23.67
N VAL A 513 0.85 12.73 23.88
CA VAL A 513 -0.26 13.64 24.15
C VAL A 513 -0.95 13.19 25.42
N SER A 514 -0.99 14.07 26.41
CA SER A 514 -1.74 13.87 27.64
C SER A 514 -2.52 15.12 28.01
N SER A 515 -3.57 14.97 28.81
CA SER A 515 -4.38 16.09 29.27
C SER A 515 -4.80 15.88 30.71
N GLU A 516 -4.60 16.91 31.53
CA GLU A 516 -4.99 16.95 32.93
C GLU A 516 -5.45 18.37 33.30
N ASP A 517 -6.61 18.51 33.95
CA ASP A 517 -7.14 19.80 34.44
C ASP A 517 -7.15 20.95 33.40
N GLY A 518 -7.54 20.65 32.15
CA GLY A 518 -7.57 21.63 31.06
C GLY A 518 -6.19 21.97 30.48
N ARG A 519 -5.11 21.37 30.98
CA ARG A 519 -3.77 21.45 30.41
C ARG A 519 -3.56 20.31 29.42
N LEU A 520 -3.34 20.64 28.15
CA LEU A 520 -2.91 19.70 27.13
C LEU A 520 -1.38 19.75 27.03
N VAL A 521 -0.73 18.62 27.26
CA VAL A 521 0.73 18.48 27.17
C VAL A 521 1.05 17.70 25.90
N LEU A 522 1.92 18.29 25.08
CA LEU A 522 2.46 17.71 23.86
C LEU A 522 3.96 17.49 24.06
N MET A 523 4.36 16.24 24.16
CA MET A 523 5.76 15.84 24.15
C MET A 523 6.25 15.80 22.72
N GLY A 524 7.45 16.33 22.51
CA GLY A 524 8.13 16.13 21.24
C GLY A 524 8.59 14.70 21.03
N PHE A 525 8.97 14.41 19.79
CA PHE A 525 9.07 13.05 19.28
C PHE A 525 10.51 12.54 19.20
N ASP A 526 11.46 13.44 18.94
CA ASP A 526 12.90 13.12 18.91
C ASP A 526 13.60 13.53 20.22
N THR A 527 14.73 12.89 20.49
CA THR A 527 15.58 13.21 21.64
C THR A 527 16.07 14.66 21.55
N GLY A 528 15.45 15.55 22.32
CA GLY A 528 15.80 16.98 22.38
C GLY A 528 14.65 17.95 22.08
N ASP A 529 13.49 17.45 21.65
CA ASP A 529 12.32 18.31 21.43
C ASP A 529 11.76 18.86 22.76
N GLU A 530 11.33 20.13 22.73
CA GLU A 530 10.75 20.81 23.89
C GLU A 530 9.28 20.41 24.15
N GLU A 531 8.94 20.21 25.42
CA GLU A 531 7.55 20.04 25.87
C GLU A 531 6.74 21.30 25.59
N THR A 532 5.56 21.14 24.97
CA THR A 532 4.61 22.23 24.79
C THR A 532 3.38 21.98 25.66
N THR A 533 3.11 22.90 26.60
CA THR A 533 1.86 22.91 27.38
C THR A 533 0.90 23.97 26.82
N LEU A 534 -0.35 23.59 26.57
CA LEU A 534 -1.45 24.50 26.26
C LEU A 534 -2.46 24.49 27.42
N ASN A 535 -2.79 25.65 27.96
CA ASN A 535 -3.88 25.79 28.93
C ASN A 535 -5.16 26.14 28.17
N LEU A 536 -6.14 25.24 28.21
CA LEU A 536 -7.40 25.36 27.48
C LEU A 536 -8.53 25.71 28.46
N ASP A 537 -9.27 26.77 28.14
CA ASP A 537 -10.46 27.19 28.89
C ASP A 537 -11.64 27.46 27.93
N PRO A 538 -12.67 26.59 27.91
CA PRO A 538 -12.75 25.32 28.64
C PRO A 538 -11.77 24.27 28.09
N GLY A 539 -11.47 23.24 28.90
CA GLY A 539 -10.75 22.06 28.42
C GLY A 539 -11.49 21.35 27.27
N ILE A 540 -10.76 20.55 26.49
CA ILE A 540 -11.31 19.81 25.34
C ILE A 540 -11.38 18.30 25.63
N GLN A 541 -12.35 17.63 25.02
CA GLN A 541 -12.43 16.18 24.96
C GLN A 541 -11.85 15.67 23.65
N PHE A 542 -11.06 14.61 23.70
CA PHE A 542 -10.44 14.02 22.51
C PHE A 542 -10.20 12.51 22.63
N GLY A 543 -10.19 11.87 21.47
CA GLY A 543 -9.64 10.54 21.26
C GLY A 543 -8.26 10.64 20.62
N SER A 544 -7.39 9.69 20.87
CA SER A 544 -6.04 9.69 20.30
C SER A 544 -5.53 8.30 20.02
N LEU A 545 -4.70 8.22 18.98
CA LEU A 545 -3.85 7.08 18.68
C LEU A 545 -2.41 7.57 18.78
N GLN A 546 -1.55 6.84 19.50
CA GLN A 546 -0.21 7.31 19.84
C GLN A 546 0.81 6.17 19.79
N MET A 547 2.00 6.47 19.28
CA MET A 547 3.15 5.57 19.22
C MET A 547 4.16 5.93 20.31
N VAL A 548 4.57 4.91 21.07
CA VAL A 548 5.57 5.03 22.13
C VAL A 548 6.64 3.96 21.95
N PHE A 549 7.91 4.35 22.13
CA PHE A 549 9.00 3.41 22.35
C PHE A 549 9.48 3.55 23.79
N ASP A 550 9.23 2.54 24.63
CA ASP A 550 9.50 2.60 26.08
C ASP A 550 10.98 2.31 26.44
N GLY A 551 11.88 2.37 25.45
CA GLY A 551 13.28 1.97 25.54
C GLY A 551 13.52 0.47 25.27
N LYS A 552 12.47 -0.35 25.34
CA LYS A 552 12.57 -1.81 25.16
C LYS A 552 11.76 -2.30 23.97
N ARG A 553 10.56 -1.79 23.78
CA ARG A 553 9.58 -2.21 22.76
C ARG A 553 8.75 -1.03 22.26
N SER A 554 8.07 -1.28 21.16
CA SER A 554 7.13 -0.33 20.54
C SER A 554 5.70 -0.63 20.99
N LEU A 555 4.95 0.42 21.31
CA LEU A 555 3.57 0.37 21.75
C LEU A 555 2.72 1.29 20.88
N LEU A 556 1.60 0.78 20.40
CA LEU A 556 0.55 1.57 19.77
C LEU A 556 -0.62 1.70 20.74
N ILE A 557 -0.88 2.91 21.22
CA ILE A 557 -1.83 3.17 22.30
C ILE A 557 -3.04 3.91 21.73
N ALA A 558 -4.22 3.30 21.84
CA ALA A 558 -5.50 3.88 21.48
C ALA A 558 -6.23 4.28 22.76
N THR A 559 -6.40 5.58 22.99
CA THR A 559 -6.95 6.10 24.25
C THR A 559 -7.74 7.40 24.06
N SER A 560 -8.36 7.90 25.11
CA SER A 560 -9.04 9.20 25.13
C SER A 560 -8.78 9.90 26.47
N ASN A 561 -9.27 11.11 26.65
CA ASN A 561 -9.32 11.77 27.96
C ASN A 561 -10.71 11.68 28.62
N GLY A 562 -11.33 10.50 28.55
CA GLY A 562 -12.70 10.25 29.04
C GLY A 562 -13.79 10.42 27.97
N ALA A 563 -13.42 10.41 26.69
CA ALA A 563 -14.28 10.60 25.53
C ALA A 563 -14.11 9.47 24.51
N ALA A 564 -14.47 8.24 24.90
CA ALA A 564 -14.30 7.05 24.06
C ALA A 564 -14.93 7.18 22.65
N GLY A 565 -16.05 7.89 22.51
CA GLY A 565 -16.68 8.15 21.20
C GLY A 565 -15.79 8.93 20.23
N GLN A 566 -14.90 9.80 20.74
CA GLN A 566 -13.92 10.52 19.90
C GLN A 566 -12.79 9.60 19.41
N LEU A 567 -12.46 8.55 20.17
CA LEU A 567 -11.55 7.51 19.70
C LEU A 567 -12.23 6.68 18.60
N ASP A 568 -13.52 6.37 18.74
CA ASP A 568 -14.28 5.65 17.73
C ASP A 568 -14.39 6.46 16.41
N GLU A 569 -14.63 7.77 16.51
CA GLU A 569 -14.60 8.68 15.36
C GLU A 569 -13.22 8.73 14.68
N LEU A 570 -12.13 8.74 15.47
CA LEU A 570 -10.76 8.70 14.94
C LEU A 570 -10.49 7.42 14.15
N LEU A 571 -10.82 6.25 14.72
CA LEU A 571 -10.60 4.96 14.06
C LEU A 571 -11.52 4.79 12.84
N GLY A 572 -12.76 5.28 12.91
CA GLY A 572 -13.67 5.37 11.76
C GLY A 572 -13.10 6.26 10.65
N TRP A 573 -12.53 7.41 11.00
CA TRP A 573 -11.84 8.28 10.05
C TRP A 573 -10.65 7.56 9.41
N LEU A 574 -9.80 6.87 10.18
CA LEU A 574 -8.67 6.11 9.64
C LEU A 574 -9.08 4.97 8.70
N THR A 575 -10.21 4.30 8.98
CA THR A 575 -10.67 3.15 8.19
C THR A 575 -11.43 3.52 6.92
N SER A 576 -12.05 4.71 6.89
CA SER A 576 -12.82 5.19 5.73
C SER A 576 -11.99 5.48 4.47
N ASP A 577 -10.67 5.61 4.60
CA ASP A 577 -9.75 5.82 3.48
C ASP A 577 -8.42 5.10 3.77
N PRO A 578 -8.07 4.05 2.99
CA PRO A 578 -6.84 3.29 3.18
C PRO A 578 -5.57 4.15 3.18
N ALA A 579 -5.55 5.28 2.46
CA ALA A 579 -4.38 6.14 2.34
C ALA A 579 -4.04 6.86 3.66
N ARG A 580 -5.00 7.00 4.59
CA ARG A 580 -4.80 7.72 5.86
C ARG A 580 -3.81 7.03 6.77
N TRP A 581 -3.87 5.70 6.90
CA TRP A 581 -2.90 4.91 7.66
C TRP A 581 -1.47 5.05 7.13
N SER A 582 -1.30 5.05 5.80
CA SER A 582 0.00 5.29 5.16
C SER A 582 0.47 6.74 5.28
N GLY A 583 -0.47 7.68 5.38
CA GLY A 583 -0.24 9.11 5.54
C GLY A 583 0.11 9.56 6.96
N LEU A 584 -0.11 8.74 7.99
CA LEU A 584 0.22 9.11 9.37
C LEU A 584 1.72 9.40 9.53
N ARG A 585 2.04 10.52 10.21
CA ARG A 585 3.40 10.97 10.54
C ARG A 585 3.46 11.37 12.02
N GLY A 586 4.66 11.45 12.58
CA GLY A 586 4.87 11.79 14.00
C GLY A 586 4.48 10.67 14.96
N ALA A 587 4.28 11.01 16.23
CA ALA A 587 3.99 10.07 17.31
C ALA A 587 2.52 10.01 17.73
N ALA A 588 1.68 10.98 17.37
CA ALA A 588 0.29 11.01 17.83
C ALA A 588 -0.65 11.67 16.82
N VAL A 589 -1.87 11.17 16.78
CA VAL A 589 -3.00 11.77 16.06
C VAL A 589 -4.16 11.91 17.03
N VAL A 590 -4.80 13.07 17.03
CA VAL A 590 -5.83 13.46 17.99
C VAL A 590 -7.10 13.85 17.25
N ALA A 591 -8.23 13.29 17.65
CA ALA A 591 -9.56 13.67 17.16
C ALA A 591 -10.33 14.43 18.23
N VAL A 592 -10.88 15.58 17.84
CA VAL A 592 -11.74 16.45 18.65
C VAL A 592 -13.06 16.63 17.92
N ALA A 593 -14.16 16.66 18.67
CA ALA A 593 -15.50 16.73 18.10
C ALA A 593 -15.65 17.89 17.11
N GLY A 594 -16.20 17.60 15.93
CA GLY A 594 -16.48 18.59 14.89
C GLY A 594 -15.25 19.11 14.12
N ARG A 595 -14.08 18.50 14.28
CA ARG A 595 -12.85 18.83 13.52
C ARG A 595 -12.28 17.59 12.85
N GLN A 596 -11.49 17.80 11.79
CA GLN A 596 -10.69 16.70 11.26
C GLN A 596 -9.59 16.32 12.27
N PRO A 597 -9.19 15.03 12.33
CA PRO A 597 -8.09 14.63 13.18
C PRO A 597 -6.80 15.37 12.85
N GLU A 598 -6.10 15.84 13.88
CA GLU A 598 -4.86 16.60 13.76
C GLU A 598 -3.68 15.71 14.12
N LEU A 599 -2.66 15.72 13.25
CA LEU A 599 -1.38 15.10 13.54
C LEU A 599 -0.62 16.01 14.51
N VAL A 600 -0.05 15.44 15.56
CA VAL A 600 0.90 16.15 16.41
C VAL A 600 2.26 16.09 15.70
N PRO A 601 2.74 17.19 15.09
CA PRO A 601 3.93 17.13 14.26
C PRO A 601 5.14 16.79 15.12
N GLY A 602 5.94 15.82 14.67
CA GLY A 602 7.37 15.85 14.96
C GLY A 602 7.93 17.02 14.16
N ARG A 603 8.52 18.02 14.82
CA ARG A 603 9.08 19.17 14.10
C ARG A 603 10.33 18.71 13.33
N THR A 604 10.20 18.48 12.03
CA THR A 604 11.28 18.78 11.09
C THR A 604 10.76 19.78 10.07
N PRO A 605 11.45 20.92 9.86
CA PRO A 605 11.05 21.87 8.84
C PRO A 605 11.29 21.23 7.47
N ILE A 606 10.27 21.22 6.62
CA ILE A 606 10.50 21.16 5.17
C ILE A 606 11.30 22.42 4.84
N SER A 607 12.61 22.28 4.62
CA SER A 607 13.39 23.30 3.95
C SER A 607 12.86 23.37 2.52
N VAL A 608 11.98 24.33 2.27
CA VAL A 608 11.63 24.71 0.89
C VAL A 608 12.91 25.25 0.27
N TYR A 609 13.43 24.51 -0.71
CA TYR A 609 14.41 25.01 -1.65
C TYR A 609 13.76 26.19 -2.40
N GLY A 610 14.13 27.40 -2.01
CA GLY A 610 13.98 28.60 -2.81
C GLY A 610 15.38 29.12 -3.16
N PRO A 611 15.59 29.69 -4.35
CA PRO A 611 16.91 30.15 -4.77
C PRO A 611 17.43 31.21 -3.78
N PRO A 612 18.75 31.29 -3.56
CA PRO A 612 19.32 32.17 -2.55
C PRO A 612 18.92 33.61 -2.83
N THR A 613 18.15 34.20 -1.92
CA THR A 613 18.00 35.66 -1.87
C THR A 613 19.37 36.23 -1.55
N VAL A 614 19.95 36.89 -2.54
CA VAL A 614 21.20 37.62 -2.42
C VAL A 614 20.97 38.75 -1.43
N SER A 615 21.50 38.60 -0.21
CA SER A 615 21.61 39.70 0.73
C SER A 615 22.65 40.67 0.18
N THR A 616 22.20 41.75 -0.45
CA THR A 616 23.05 42.88 -0.78
C THR A 616 23.48 43.58 0.51
N SER A 617 24.71 43.30 0.95
CA SER A 617 25.46 44.20 1.83
C SER A 617 25.95 45.39 1.00
N GLN A 618 25.73 46.60 1.51
CA GLN A 618 26.22 47.83 0.90
C GLN A 618 27.15 48.55 1.89
N GLU A 619 28.43 48.58 1.55
CA GLU A 619 29.47 49.57 1.90
C GLU A 619 30.65 49.25 0.94
N SER A 620 31.29 50.13 0.18
CA SER A 620 31.47 51.58 0.23
C SER A 620 31.97 52.09 -1.14
N ASP A 621 31.82 53.40 -1.37
CA ASP A 621 32.58 54.28 -2.29
C ASP A 621 32.67 53.98 -3.81
N SER A 622 31.98 54.81 -4.60
CA SER A 622 32.66 55.82 -5.45
C SER A 622 31.69 56.67 -6.29
N SER A 623 31.94 57.98 -6.21
CA SER A 623 31.61 59.09 -7.12
C SER A 623 30.86 58.80 -8.44
N SER A 624 29.74 59.50 -8.67
CA SER A 624 29.66 60.70 -9.53
C SER A 624 28.25 60.94 -10.12
N ASP A 625 27.76 62.16 -9.92
CA ASP A 625 26.87 62.95 -10.80
C ASP A 625 25.77 62.26 -11.62
N ARG A 626 24.50 62.50 -11.26
CA ARG A 626 23.58 63.41 -12.01
C ARG A 626 22.15 63.48 -11.42
N MET A 627 21.63 64.71 -11.44
CA MET A 627 20.24 65.21 -11.24
C MET A 627 19.09 64.19 -11.39
N SER A 628 18.16 64.05 -10.42
CA SER A 628 17.03 64.96 -10.08
C SER A 628 15.91 64.99 -11.15
N PRO A 629 14.64 65.35 -10.85
CA PRO A 629 13.77 65.23 -9.65
C PRO A 629 12.59 64.26 -9.95
N TRP A 630 11.59 63.92 -9.11
CA TRP A 630 10.39 64.70 -8.75
C TRP A 630 9.77 64.13 -7.46
N TRP A 631 9.24 65.07 -6.71
CA TRP A 631 8.75 65.02 -5.34
C TRP A 631 7.24 64.63 -5.29
N PRO A 632 6.51 64.84 -4.18
CA PRO A 632 6.67 64.23 -2.84
C PRO A 632 5.31 64.05 -2.07
N LEU A 633 5.43 63.83 -0.75
CA LEU A 633 4.55 64.34 0.33
C LEU A 633 3.22 63.60 0.53
N VAL A 634 2.69 63.35 1.73
CA VAL A 634 2.84 63.87 3.11
C VAL A 634 2.51 62.68 4.04
N GLY A 635 3.28 62.35 5.08
CA GLY A 635 3.28 62.99 6.41
C GLY A 635 2.16 62.39 7.29
N VAL A 636 2.26 62.23 8.61
CA VAL A 636 2.99 62.93 9.68
C VAL A 636 3.14 61.89 10.81
N GLY A 637 4.33 61.64 11.36
CA GLY A 637 4.94 62.39 12.48
C GLY A 637 4.51 61.74 13.81
N GLY A 638 5.39 61.04 14.52
CA GLY A 638 6.37 61.63 15.46
C GLY A 638 5.76 61.59 16.88
N ALA A 639 6.45 61.38 17.99
CA ALA A 639 7.86 61.26 18.33
C ALA A 639 7.94 60.91 19.84
N ILE A 640 9.17 60.84 20.37
CA ILE A 640 9.57 60.97 21.81
C ILE A 640 9.49 59.64 22.59
N ALA A 641 10.58 58.93 22.95
CA ALA A 641 11.83 59.25 23.66
C ALA A 641 11.69 59.42 25.19
N ILE A 642 12.72 58.92 25.92
CA ILE A 642 13.05 59.07 27.36
C ILE A 642 12.43 57.98 28.26
N GLY A 643 13.16 57.28 29.15
CA GLY A 643 14.55 57.38 29.63
C GLY A 643 14.98 56.03 30.22
N ALA A 644 16.26 55.63 30.18
CA ALA A 644 17.45 56.20 30.82
C ALA A 644 17.74 55.62 32.23
N ILE A 645 18.90 54.95 32.32
CA ILE A 645 19.91 55.05 33.40
C ILE A 645 19.60 54.25 34.68
N ALA A 646 20.54 53.54 35.34
CA ALA A 646 21.92 53.14 35.08
C ALA A 646 22.45 52.34 36.29
N PHE A 647 23.67 51.78 36.09
CA PHE A 647 24.73 51.66 37.10
C PHE A 647 24.54 50.56 38.17
N ARG A 648 25.55 49.79 38.58
CA ARG A 648 26.99 50.07 38.59
C ARG A 648 27.83 48.84 38.95
N MET A 649 29.01 48.77 38.35
CA MET A 649 30.32 48.32 38.88
C MET A 649 30.43 46.89 39.42
N GLY A 650 31.46 46.12 39.07
CA GLY A 650 32.80 46.53 38.69
C GLY A 650 33.75 45.71 39.55
N SER A 651 34.48 44.76 38.98
CA SER A 651 35.79 45.02 38.38
C SER A 651 36.92 44.45 39.25
N ARG A 652 37.95 43.99 38.54
CA ARG A 652 39.37 43.82 38.91
C ARG A 652 39.76 42.38 39.21
N ARG A 653 40.42 41.73 38.25
CA ARG A 653 41.88 41.80 37.92
C ARG A 653 42.53 40.59 38.62
N SER A 654 43.50 39.87 38.09
CA SER A 654 44.44 40.14 37.00
C SER A 654 45.30 38.89 36.83
N LEU A 655 45.49 38.47 35.57
CA LEU A 655 46.74 38.04 34.94
C LEU A 655 47.60 36.91 35.52
N SER A 656 47.95 36.03 34.56
CA SER A 656 49.29 35.50 34.28
C SER A 656 49.81 34.42 35.23
N GLY A 657 50.34 33.29 34.75
CA GLY A 657 50.68 32.85 33.40
C GLY A 657 51.60 31.64 33.50
N SER A 658 51.91 31.00 32.34
CA SER A 658 53.01 30.05 32.07
C SER A 658 53.06 28.77 32.94
N THR A 659 53.30 27.55 32.47
CA THR A 659 54.33 26.99 31.55
C THR A 659 53.95 25.49 31.47
N GLN A 660 53.75 24.87 30.29
CA GLN A 660 54.72 24.13 29.47
C GLN A 660 55.28 22.83 30.07
N SER A 661 55.36 21.82 29.18
CA SER A 661 56.16 20.58 29.18
C SER A 661 55.61 19.35 29.91
N GLU A 662 55.32 18.29 29.14
CA GLU A 662 56.13 17.05 29.02
C GLU A 662 55.68 16.04 30.08
N ASP A 663 55.66 14.74 29.89
CA ASP A 663 55.88 13.79 28.82
C ASP A 663 55.47 12.46 29.49
N ASN A 664 55.41 11.41 28.70
CA ASN A 664 55.80 10.06 29.09
C ASN A 664 54.72 8.99 29.31
N ASP A 665 55.13 7.86 28.75
CA ASP A 665 54.50 6.59 28.47
C ASP A 665 53.92 5.83 29.67
N GLY A 666 53.04 4.88 29.33
CA GLY A 666 53.39 3.49 29.68
C GLY A 666 52.30 2.55 30.19
N VAL A 667 51.96 1.58 29.34
CA VAL A 667 52.02 0.12 29.61
C VAL A 667 50.94 -0.56 30.47
N GLN A 668 50.22 -1.46 29.78
CA GLN A 668 49.70 -2.81 30.16
C GLN A 668 48.87 -3.00 31.44
N SER A 669 47.63 -3.43 31.25
CA SER A 669 47.09 -4.77 31.60
C SER A 669 45.78 -5.00 30.87
#